data_AF-A0A7S0ZM08-F1
#
_entry.id   AF-A0A7S0ZM08-F1
#
_cell.length_a   1.000
_cell.length_b   1.000
_cell.length_c   1.000
_cell.angle_alpha   90.00
_cell.angle_beta   90.00
_cell.angle_gamma   90.00
#
_symmetry.space_group_name_H-M   'P 1'
#
loop_
_entity.id
_entity.type
_entity.pdbx_description
1 polymer ?
#
loop_
_entity_poly.entity_id
_entity_poly.type
_entity_poly.pdbx_seq_one_letter_code
_entity_poly.pdbx_strand_id
1 'polypeptide(L)'
;LSGPNSARFTNEVMHGLIHVILKDFVLTQFGEDPWYKILIELDVTDDTTILDVNEQYDDATTVLAVTTAAKVLGVSFDDALRAYGAHFVGYVAAGGYLRMLLSMGDDLPAFLGNVNHLHHNLERKFREAQFPVFHVEREDQSCFFLSYSSSRALALAPLVEGVLPAAGEALYKQHVTMTQMETPKDRYLVTWRVRTSRQETSEPTRVADAKHIYNAAYWHEALARFTRCCGRLPDDGPVAMPTGGTKVSSMRPNGQKKPGRVSKWSGFNKNTSIDSDSDEDLEPQVFGRQASSTTTVSLNEMIQRSTLAPEDKKHLDKFLQVVKTSGSPGELLMRCVPAGHVAADWDSPRLPIVSEFWATNAGDAVHYWMSVPTSRAKRFVTHSWGAPTDWHEVMGDNCLYSDVKSTELATVAKDLAGPTQRWQEVTFWIDKCCIPQRHPLMTECVGLLEDFIQMSDGMVVLLTWQYFSRLWCVYEWAAFLVYHEADQVQVCVDAFLRPNTRQLFIDAVRNFSVKNSQCYNQSDRVILAAKVEEHYNSERDFEQFARGTAVAVLAVAAARRAGRSETDYQTEFAPWKDLAEELGFEQLSKALSVADPVAWRLQALTLTRADGAVAINESIGKAAEQWQTQFSLMTDLWFRDEVMPVLRKLKHRSVRLHHLEDVEV
;
A
#
# COMPACT_ATOMS: atom_id res chain seq x y z
N LEU A 1 25.77 -0.06 35.98
CA LEU A 1 24.40 -0.47 35.56
C LEU A 1 23.60 -0.96 36.78
N SER A 2 23.27 -0.06 37.71
CA SER A 2 22.64 -0.45 38.99
C SER A 2 21.94 0.75 39.65
N GLY A 3 20.88 1.23 39.00
CA GLY A 3 20.02 2.30 39.50
C GLY A 3 18.56 1.86 39.50
N PRO A 4 17.64 2.55 40.21
CA PRO A 4 16.26 2.08 40.38
C PRO A 4 15.47 1.89 39.08
N ASN A 5 15.86 2.57 37.99
CA ASN A 5 15.22 2.43 36.68
C ASN A 5 15.63 1.15 35.93
N SER A 6 16.82 0.58 36.18
CA SER A 6 17.31 -0.57 35.38
C SER A 6 16.56 -1.88 35.67
N ALA A 7 15.69 -1.90 36.69
CA ALA A 7 14.80 -3.02 37.00
C ALA A 7 13.47 -3.00 36.20
N ARG A 8 13.27 -2.03 35.29
CA ARG A 8 12.07 -1.91 34.44
C ARG A 8 12.22 -2.45 33.02
N PHE A 9 13.42 -2.89 32.62
CA PHE A 9 13.75 -3.21 31.23
C PHE A 9 14.27 -4.65 31.08
N THR A 10 13.91 -5.25 29.97
CA THR A 10 14.40 -6.52 29.43
C THR A 10 15.62 -6.29 28.52
N ASN A 11 16.35 -7.35 28.16
CA ASN A 11 17.48 -7.27 27.23
C ASN A 11 16.99 -7.14 25.77
N GLU A 12 16.38 -6.01 25.45
CA GLU A 12 15.88 -5.64 24.11
C GLU A 12 16.77 -4.54 23.48
N VAL A 13 16.42 -4.09 22.27
CA VAL A 13 17.18 -3.07 21.51
C VAL A 13 16.25 -1.97 20.93
N MET A 14 16.84 -0.81 20.67
CA MET A 14 16.22 0.31 19.95
C MET A 14 17.05 0.78 18.75
N HIS A 15 16.33 1.25 17.72
CA HIS A 15 16.87 1.66 16.44
C HIS A 15 17.74 2.92 16.52
N GLY A 16 18.92 2.96 15.89
CA GLY A 16 19.84 4.10 15.95
C GLY A 16 19.26 5.46 15.54
N LEU A 17 18.22 5.49 14.71
CA LEU A 17 17.48 6.75 14.46
C LEU A 17 16.89 7.36 15.75
N ILE A 18 16.52 6.58 16.76
CA ILE A 18 16.07 7.08 18.08
C ILE A 18 17.18 7.94 18.72
N HIS A 19 18.44 7.53 18.62
CA HIS A 19 19.57 8.32 19.11
C HIS A 19 19.87 9.53 18.23
N VAL A 20 19.70 9.42 16.91
CA VAL A 20 19.87 10.55 15.98
C VAL A 20 18.81 11.63 16.20
N ILE A 21 17.55 11.24 16.44
CA ILE A 21 16.48 12.18 16.83
C ILE A 21 16.71 12.69 18.26
N LEU A 22 17.30 11.91 19.17
CA LEU A 22 17.67 12.36 20.51
C LEU A 22 18.77 13.43 20.48
N LYS A 23 19.81 13.24 19.66
CA LYS A 23 20.83 14.28 19.40
C LYS A 23 20.19 15.52 18.78
N ASP A 24 19.37 15.34 17.76
CA ASP A 24 18.65 16.43 17.11
C ASP A 24 17.76 17.23 18.08
N PHE A 25 17.06 16.54 18.97
CA PHE A 25 16.29 17.13 20.07
C PHE A 25 17.18 17.96 21.00
N VAL A 26 18.29 17.38 21.49
CA VAL A 26 19.20 18.08 22.40
C VAL A 26 19.81 19.32 21.73
N LEU A 27 20.30 19.18 20.49
CA LEU A 27 20.90 20.28 19.74
C LEU A 27 19.88 21.39 19.41
N THR A 28 18.67 21.03 18.97
CA THR A 28 17.62 22.00 18.60
C THR A 28 17.11 22.79 19.81
N GLN A 29 16.93 22.12 20.95
CA GLN A 29 16.29 22.72 22.13
C GLN A 29 17.29 23.33 23.13
N PHE A 30 18.54 22.82 23.19
CA PHE A 30 19.51 23.18 24.22
C PHE A 30 20.95 23.41 23.72
N GLY A 31 21.24 23.16 22.44
CA GLY A 31 22.54 23.40 21.81
C GLY A 31 23.60 22.31 22.04
N GLU A 32 24.84 22.60 21.66
CA GLU A 32 25.95 21.62 21.66
C GLU A 32 26.50 21.32 23.07
N ASP A 33 26.57 22.34 23.94
CA ASP A 33 27.13 22.22 25.30
C ASP A 33 26.45 21.12 26.16
N PRO A 34 25.11 20.97 26.16
CA PRO A 34 24.44 19.85 26.82
C PRO A 34 24.67 18.50 26.12
N TRP A 35 24.76 18.47 24.78
CA TRP A 35 25.06 17.25 24.04
C TRP A 35 26.45 16.69 24.41
N TYR A 36 27.48 17.54 24.47
CA TYR A 36 28.81 17.13 24.93
C TYR A 36 28.83 16.63 26.37
N LYS A 37 28.04 17.24 27.27
CA LYS A 37 27.88 16.76 28.67
C LYS A 37 27.21 15.39 28.74
N ILE A 38 26.24 15.12 27.87
CA ILE A 38 25.60 13.81 27.76
C ILE A 38 26.62 12.76 27.30
N LEU A 39 27.39 13.03 26.24
CA LEU A 39 28.42 12.11 25.74
C LEU A 39 29.47 11.74 26.82
N ILE A 40 29.95 12.74 27.57
CA ILE A 40 30.92 12.55 28.65
C ILE A 40 30.36 11.66 29.78
N GLU A 41 29.11 11.85 30.18
CA GLU A 41 28.45 11.04 31.22
C GLU A 41 28.05 9.63 30.71
N LEU A 42 28.02 9.43 29.38
CA LEU A 42 27.87 8.11 28.73
C LEU A 42 29.19 7.36 28.48
N ASP A 43 30.35 7.97 28.78
CA ASP A 43 31.69 7.49 28.40
C ASP A 43 31.89 7.34 26.87
N VAL A 44 31.16 8.13 26.08
CA VAL A 44 31.19 8.14 24.61
C VAL A 44 32.14 9.23 24.11
N THR A 45 33.25 8.82 23.49
CA THR A 45 34.33 9.72 23.03
C THR A 45 34.20 10.16 21.57
N ASP A 46 33.47 9.40 20.75
CA ASP A 46 33.08 9.75 19.37
C ASP A 46 31.58 9.48 19.23
N ASP A 47 30.78 10.51 18.95
CA ASP A 47 29.34 10.34 18.94
C ASP A 47 28.80 9.57 17.74
N THR A 48 29.60 9.36 16.67
CA THR A 48 29.22 8.46 15.58
C THR A 48 28.97 7.02 16.08
N THR A 49 29.63 6.61 17.17
CA THR A 49 29.44 5.28 17.78
C THR A 49 28.02 5.03 18.29
N ILE A 50 27.27 6.08 18.67
CA ILE A 50 25.88 5.97 19.15
C ILE A 50 24.85 6.56 18.18
N LEU A 51 25.25 6.96 16.97
CA LEU A 51 24.42 7.73 16.03
C LEU A 51 24.33 7.13 14.62
N ASP A 52 24.83 5.92 14.38
CA ASP A 52 24.60 5.29 13.08
C ASP A 52 23.12 4.89 12.97
N VAL A 53 22.43 5.43 11.96
CA VAL A 53 21.03 5.08 11.62
C VAL A 53 20.87 3.63 11.17
N ASN A 54 21.97 2.91 10.91
CA ASN A 54 22.01 1.49 10.57
C ASN A 54 22.26 0.57 11.79
N GLU A 55 22.79 1.11 12.89
CA GLU A 55 23.09 0.34 14.10
C GLU A 55 21.87 0.25 15.03
N GLN A 56 21.91 -0.71 15.95
CA GLN A 56 20.93 -0.85 17.02
C GLN A 56 21.63 -1.01 18.37
N TYR A 57 21.05 -0.33 19.34
CA TYR A 57 21.63 -0.15 20.66
C TYR A 57 20.74 -0.85 21.67
N ASP A 58 21.32 -1.43 22.72
CA ASP A 58 20.50 -2.05 23.75
C ASP A 58 19.58 -1.02 24.42
N ASP A 59 18.43 -1.51 24.90
CA ASP A 59 17.46 -0.71 25.63
C ASP A 59 18.16 -0.02 26.82
N ALA A 60 19.16 -0.66 27.42
CA ALA A 60 20.02 -0.09 28.46
C ALA A 60 20.78 1.17 28.02
N THR A 61 21.42 1.18 26.85
CA THR A 61 22.12 2.34 26.28
C THR A 61 21.13 3.45 25.94
N THR A 62 19.99 3.12 25.35
CA THR A 62 18.97 4.12 24.98
C THR A 62 18.35 4.78 26.21
N VAL A 63 18.03 3.97 27.23
CA VAL A 63 17.53 4.43 28.53
C VAL A 63 18.60 5.21 29.28
N LEU A 64 19.86 4.81 29.19
CA LEU A 64 20.97 5.57 29.79
C LEU A 64 21.11 6.93 29.09
N ALA A 65 21.05 7.00 27.76
CA ALA A 65 21.10 8.24 27.00
C ALA A 65 19.95 9.20 27.37
N VAL A 66 18.70 8.71 27.44
CA VAL A 66 17.55 9.52 27.85
C VAL A 66 17.60 9.90 29.34
N THR A 67 18.05 9.00 30.23
CA THR A 67 18.22 9.29 31.66
C THR A 67 19.33 10.33 31.89
N THR A 68 20.44 10.22 31.17
CA THR A 68 21.55 11.18 31.18
C THR A 68 21.11 12.53 30.60
N ALA A 69 20.34 12.55 29.51
CA ALA A 69 19.75 13.77 28.99
C ALA A 69 18.84 14.45 30.04
N ALA A 70 17.91 13.71 30.64
CA ALA A 70 17.05 14.23 31.71
C ALA A 70 17.86 14.79 32.90
N LYS A 71 18.92 14.09 33.33
CA LYS A 71 19.85 14.51 34.39
C LYS A 71 20.60 15.80 34.02
N VAL A 72 21.16 15.90 32.81
CA VAL A 72 21.93 17.06 32.33
C VAL A 72 21.03 18.29 32.13
N LEU A 73 19.77 18.07 31.74
CA LEU A 73 18.77 19.12 31.48
C LEU A 73 17.95 19.52 32.72
N GLY A 74 18.06 18.77 33.83
CA GLY A 74 17.39 19.06 35.10
C GLY A 74 15.88 18.76 35.12
N VAL A 75 15.40 17.89 34.23
CA VAL A 75 13.98 17.51 34.09
C VAL A 75 13.72 16.09 34.59
N SER A 76 12.44 15.70 34.76
CA SER A 76 12.10 14.31 35.03
C SER A 76 12.31 13.42 33.79
N PHE A 77 12.53 12.12 34.00
CA PHE A 77 12.67 11.15 32.91
C PHE A 77 11.41 11.09 32.03
N ASP A 78 10.23 11.10 32.66
CA ASP A 78 8.94 11.05 31.99
C ASP A 78 8.70 12.31 31.15
N ASP A 79 9.09 13.49 31.64
CA ASP A 79 8.96 14.76 30.90
C ASP A 79 9.97 14.88 29.76
N ALA A 80 11.19 14.33 29.94
CA ALA A 80 12.15 14.20 28.85
C ALA A 80 11.62 13.29 27.74
N LEU A 81 10.97 12.16 28.08
CA LEU A 81 10.32 11.28 27.12
C LEU A 81 9.12 11.96 26.42
N ARG A 82 8.29 12.74 27.12
CA ARG A 82 7.20 13.52 26.51
C ARG A 82 7.74 14.55 25.51
N ALA A 83 8.76 15.32 25.91
CA ALA A 83 9.37 16.33 25.04
C ALA A 83 10.05 15.71 23.81
N TYR A 84 10.79 14.61 24.00
CA TYR A 84 11.40 13.84 22.90
C TYR A 84 10.34 13.22 21.98
N GLY A 85 9.24 12.68 22.52
CA GLY A 85 8.12 12.14 21.74
C GLY A 85 7.41 13.18 20.87
N ALA A 86 7.21 14.39 21.40
CA ALA A 86 6.67 15.50 20.63
C ALA A 86 7.63 15.93 19.50
N HIS A 87 8.93 16.01 19.81
CA HIS A 87 9.97 16.36 18.85
C HIS A 87 10.16 15.30 17.75
N PHE A 88 10.01 14.02 18.08
CA PHE A 88 10.04 12.90 17.13
C PHE A 88 8.98 13.05 16.03
N VAL A 89 7.73 13.41 16.37
CA VAL A 89 6.69 13.66 15.37
C VAL A 89 7.05 14.84 14.48
N GLY A 90 7.51 15.95 15.06
CA GLY A 90 7.96 17.12 14.30
C GLY A 90 9.12 16.80 13.35
N TYR A 91 10.05 15.94 13.76
CA TYR A 91 11.17 15.46 12.95
C TYR A 91 10.69 14.63 11.75
N VAL A 92 9.89 13.59 11.98
CA VAL A 92 9.43 12.68 10.92
C VAL A 92 8.51 13.41 9.93
N ALA A 93 7.62 14.28 10.41
CA ALA A 93 6.77 15.09 9.54
C ALA A 93 7.58 16.07 8.67
N ALA A 94 8.55 16.79 9.26
CA ALA A 94 9.42 17.71 8.52
C ALA A 94 10.37 16.97 7.54
N GLY A 95 10.74 15.73 7.85
CA GLY A 95 11.56 14.85 7.00
C GLY A 95 10.90 14.36 5.70
N GLY A 96 9.79 14.98 5.25
CA GLY A 96 9.08 14.64 4.02
C GLY A 96 7.94 13.65 4.17
N TYR A 97 7.80 12.97 5.32
CA TYR A 97 6.76 11.96 5.53
C TYR A 97 5.38 12.50 5.85
N LEU A 98 5.20 13.82 6.04
CA LEU A 98 3.90 14.42 6.33
C LEU A 98 2.77 13.91 5.40
N ARG A 99 3.02 13.87 4.08
CA ARG A 99 2.05 13.36 3.08
C ARG A 99 1.70 11.87 3.30
N MET A 100 2.69 11.07 3.66
CA MET A 100 2.52 9.64 3.94
C MET A 100 1.76 9.42 5.27
N LEU A 101 2.08 10.18 6.32
CA LEU A 101 1.41 10.11 7.62
C LEU A 101 -0.05 10.57 7.53
N LEU A 102 -0.32 11.65 6.79
CA LEU A 102 -1.69 12.13 6.52
C LEU A 102 -2.50 11.13 5.69
N SER A 103 -1.86 10.39 4.76
CA SER A 103 -2.57 9.35 4.00
C SER A 103 -3.02 8.16 4.85
N MET A 104 -2.60 8.08 6.13
CA MET A 104 -3.01 7.01 7.07
C MET A 104 -4.40 7.23 7.68
N GLY A 105 -5.05 8.36 7.44
CA GLY A 105 -6.44 8.64 7.86
C GLY A 105 -6.69 10.12 8.14
N ASP A 106 -7.97 10.50 8.20
CA ASP A 106 -8.41 11.90 8.32
C ASP A 106 -8.54 12.42 9.76
N ASP A 107 -8.41 11.53 10.74
CA ASP A 107 -8.36 11.88 12.16
C ASP A 107 -7.36 11.03 12.95
N LEU A 108 -7.02 11.48 14.16
CA LEU A 108 -6.06 10.81 15.04
C LEU A 108 -6.45 9.35 15.39
N PRO A 109 -7.73 9.00 15.69
CA PRO A 109 -8.14 7.61 15.85
C PRO A 109 -7.95 6.71 14.62
N ALA A 110 -8.17 7.23 13.40
CA ALA A 110 -7.93 6.50 12.15
C ALA A 110 -6.42 6.30 11.90
N PHE A 111 -5.63 7.37 12.08
CA PHE A 111 -4.17 7.33 12.03
C PHE A 111 -3.61 6.25 12.97
N LEU A 112 -3.96 6.30 14.26
CA LEU A 112 -3.48 5.34 15.26
C LEU A 112 -3.92 3.90 14.95
N GLY A 113 -5.08 3.70 14.32
CA GLY A 113 -5.50 2.38 13.82
C GLY A 113 -4.62 1.83 12.69
N ASN A 114 -3.98 2.71 11.91
CA ASN A 114 -3.09 2.34 10.81
C ASN A 114 -1.59 2.33 11.22
N VAL A 115 -1.23 2.87 12.39
CA VAL A 115 0.15 2.83 12.93
C VAL A 115 0.66 1.40 13.14
N ASN A 116 -0.18 0.42 13.50
CA ASN A 116 0.26 -0.99 13.62
C ASN A 116 0.77 -1.59 12.30
N HIS A 117 0.31 -1.04 11.17
CA HIS A 117 0.62 -1.48 9.82
C HIS A 117 1.83 -0.72 9.25
N LEU A 118 2.01 0.54 9.68
CA LEU A 118 3.29 1.25 9.60
C LEU A 118 4.38 0.46 10.32
N HIS A 119 4.15 0.09 11.58
CA HIS A 119 5.05 -0.72 12.39
C HIS A 119 5.34 -2.10 11.76
N HIS A 120 4.33 -2.81 11.23
CA HIS A 120 4.57 -4.09 10.55
C HIS A 120 5.44 -3.98 9.28
N ASN A 121 5.31 -2.89 8.52
CA ASN A 121 6.17 -2.67 7.36
C ASN A 121 7.58 -2.20 7.74
N LEU A 122 7.71 -1.48 8.85
CA LEU A 122 9.02 -1.14 9.42
C LEU A 122 9.74 -2.42 9.92
N GLU A 123 9.07 -3.36 10.59
CA GLU A 123 9.63 -4.70 10.95
C GLU A 123 10.18 -5.49 9.74
N ARG A 124 9.76 -5.18 8.51
CA ARG A 124 10.24 -5.83 7.27
C ARG A 124 11.55 -5.22 6.72
N LYS A 125 12.01 -4.05 7.20
CA LYS A 125 13.34 -3.47 6.88
C LYS A 125 14.12 -2.99 8.10
N PHE A 126 13.52 -2.22 9.00
CA PHE A 126 14.02 -2.06 10.38
C PHE A 126 13.68 -3.31 11.17
N ARG A 127 14.22 -4.38 10.63
CA ARG A 127 14.09 -5.73 11.10
C ARG A 127 14.57 -5.81 12.54
N GLU A 128 15.57 -5.02 12.96
CA GLU A 128 16.11 -4.94 14.33
C GLU A 128 15.13 -4.29 15.33
N ALA A 129 14.01 -3.70 14.93
CA ALA A 129 13.11 -2.99 15.85
C ALA A 129 11.85 -3.79 16.22
N GLN A 130 11.68 -4.09 17.51
CA GLN A 130 10.34 -4.37 18.07
C GLN A 130 9.54 -3.07 18.17
N PHE A 131 8.31 -3.08 17.65
CA PHE A 131 7.40 -1.93 17.69
C PHE A 131 6.20 -2.19 18.63
N PRO A 132 5.63 -1.15 19.25
CA PRO A 132 4.43 -1.28 20.07
C PRO A 132 3.16 -1.45 19.22
N VAL A 133 2.13 -2.06 19.81
CA VAL A 133 0.82 -2.27 19.22
C VAL A 133 -0.21 -1.34 19.88
N PHE A 134 -0.94 -0.58 19.07
CA PHE A 134 -1.99 0.33 19.50
C PHE A 134 -3.37 -0.24 19.15
N HIS A 135 -4.25 -0.37 20.13
CA HIS A 135 -5.68 -0.61 19.95
C HIS A 135 -6.45 0.68 20.22
N VAL A 136 -7.43 1.02 19.37
CA VAL A 136 -8.28 2.20 19.55
C VAL A 136 -9.74 1.79 19.53
N GLU A 137 -10.51 2.22 20.51
CA GLU A 137 -11.95 2.01 20.64
C GLU A 137 -12.61 3.40 20.67
N ARG A 138 -13.51 3.72 19.74
CA ARG A 138 -14.14 5.06 19.68
C ARG A 138 -15.29 5.14 20.70
N GLU A 139 -15.30 6.20 21.50
CA GLU A 139 -16.43 6.52 22.38
C GLU A 139 -17.38 7.53 21.70
N ASP A 140 -16.82 8.55 21.06
CA ASP A 140 -17.54 9.52 20.22
C ASP A 140 -16.62 10.16 19.15
N GLN A 141 -17.05 11.24 18.49
CA GLN A 141 -16.25 11.95 17.46
C GLN A 141 -15.01 12.67 18.02
N SER A 142 -15.02 12.97 19.31
CA SER A 142 -14.01 13.72 20.08
C SER A 142 -13.33 12.89 21.16
N CYS A 143 -13.75 11.64 21.40
CA CYS A 143 -13.24 10.80 22.48
C CYS A 143 -13.04 9.33 22.08
N PHE A 144 -11.94 8.74 22.53
CA PHE A 144 -11.60 7.34 22.27
C PHE A 144 -10.76 6.77 23.43
N PHE A 145 -10.76 5.44 23.58
CA PHE A 145 -9.80 4.74 24.41
C PHE A 145 -8.64 4.26 23.54
N LEU A 146 -7.41 4.54 23.96
CA LEU A 146 -6.20 3.96 23.40
C LEU A 146 -5.61 2.96 24.39
N SER A 147 -5.42 1.73 23.95
CA SER A 147 -4.63 0.72 24.67
C SER A 147 -3.32 0.46 23.92
N TYR A 148 -2.20 0.53 24.63
CA TYR A 148 -0.84 0.43 24.13
C TYR A 148 -0.17 -0.80 24.73
N SER A 149 0.16 -1.76 23.87
CA SER A 149 0.81 -3.01 24.25
C SER A 149 2.28 -2.99 23.82
N SER A 150 3.18 -3.26 24.77
CA SER A 150 4.62 -3.35 24.56
C SER A 150 5.32 -4.08 25.71
N SER A 151 6.37 -4.84 25.40
CA SER A 151 7.37 -5.32 26.37
C SER A 151 7.85 -4.22 27.32
N ARG A 152 8.01 -3.00 26.79
CA ARG A 152 8.58 -1.81 27.45
C ARG A 152 7.50 -0.83 27.93
N ALA A 153 6.24 -1.25 28.05
CA ALA A 153 5.11 -0.35 28.25
C ALA A 153 5.22 0.55 29.51
N LEU A 154 5.63 0.00 30.65
CA LEU A 154 5.82 0.74 31.91
C LEU A 154 6.99 1.73 31.92
N ALA A 155 7.77 1.78 30.84
CA ALA A 155 8.89 2.70 30.68
C ALA A 155 8.67 3.72 29.54
N LEU A 156 8.04 3.29 28.45
CA LEU A 156 7.83 4.13 27.26
C LEU A 156 6.41 4.73 27.18
N ALA A 157 5.52 4.49 28.15
CA ALA A 157 4.24 5.18 28.24
C ALA A 157 4.34 6.73 28.15
N PRO A 158 5.30 7.43 28.81
CA PRO A 158 5.44 8.89 28.65
C PRO A 158 5.88 9.31 27.24
N LEU A 159 6.52 8.44 26.46
CA LEU A 159 6.83 8.70 25.04
C LEU A 159 5.53 8.82 24.22
N VAL A 160 4.58 7.92 24.47
CA VAL A 160 3.25 7.92 23.82
C VAL A 160 2.49 9.19 24.17
N GLU A 161 2.57 9.63 25.42
CA GLU A 161 1.97 10.90 25.90
C GLU A 161 2.57 12.16 25.25
N GLY A 162 3.80 12.09 24.74
CA GLY A 162 4.39 13.14 23.91
C GLY A 162 4.03 13.04 22.43
N VAL A 163 4.06 11.82 21.88
CA VAL A 163 3.77 11.53 20.46
C VAL A 163 2.33 11.86 20.10
N LEU A 164 1.33 11.47 20.92
CA LEU A 164 -0.08 11.64 20.55
C LEU A 164 -0.52 13.10 20.37
N PRO A 165 -0.24 14.02 21.31
CA PRO A 165 -0.59 15.43 21.15
C PRO A 165 0.13 16.10 19.99
N ALA A 166 1.42 15.78 19.78
CA ALA A 166 2.17 16.29 18.64
C ALA A 166 1.63 15.76 17.30
N ALA A 167 1.20 14.50 17.23
CA ALA A 167 0.54 13.94 16.05
C ALA A 167 -0.82 14.59 15.78
N GLY A 168 -1.63 14.83 16.83
CA GLY A 168 -2.90 15.54 16.72
C GLY A 168 -2.73 16.95 16.13
N GLU A 169 -1.75 17.72 16.59
CA GLU A 169 -1.51 19.08 16.11
C GLU A 169 -0.79 19.12 14.75
N ALA A 170 0.25 18.29 14.55
CA ALA A 170 1.03 18.29 13.31
C ALA A 170 0.22 17.77 12.11
N LEU A 171 -0.61 16.75 12.30
CA LEU A 171 -1.40 16.12 11.23
C LEU A 171 -2.81 16.72 11.11
N TYR A 172 -3.51 16.94 12.23
CA TYR A 172 -4.98 17.17 12.23
C TYR A 172 -5.44 18.52 12.79
N LYS A 173 -4.51 19.38 13.26
CA LYS A 173 -4.82 20.64 13.97
C LYS A 173 -5.75 20.41 15.17
N GLN A 174 -5.49 19.30 15.88
CA GLN A 174 -6.24 18.87 17.06
C GLN A 174 -5.36 18.96 18.31
N HIS A 175 -5.79 19.78 19.27
CA HIS A 175 -5.31 19.70 20.64
C HIS A 175 -5.81 18.38 21.26
N VAL A 176 -4.91 17.63 21.91
CA VAL A 176 -5.19 16.30 22.47
C VAL A 176 -4.96 16.31 23.97
N THR A 177 -5.87 15.70 24.72
CA THR A 177 -5.72 15.45 26.16
C THR A 177 -5.85 13.96 26.43
N MET A 178 -5.01 13.43 27.33
CA MET A 178 -4.97 12.01 27.69
C MET A 178 -5.20 11.86 29.19
N THR A 179 -5.91 10.81 29.59
CA THR A 179 -6.13 10.46 30.99
C THR A 179 -5.91 8.95 31.14
N GLN A 180 -4.85 8.57 31.84
CA GLN A 180 -4.54 7.16 32.05
C GLN A 180 -5.65 6.49 32.88
N MET A 181 -6.08 5.31 32.44
CA MET A 181 -7.06 4.47 33.14
C MET A 181 -6.37 3.60 34.18
N GLU A 182 -7.11 3.01 35.13
CA GLU A 182 -6.53 2.05 36.06
C GLU A 182 -5.97 0.84 35.31
N THR A 183 -4.66 0.63 35.41
CA THR A 183 -3.96 -0.44 34.69
C THR A 183 -4.41 -1.82 35.18
N PRO A 184 -4.68 -2.78 34.28
CA PRO A 184 -4.77 -4.19 34.64
C PRO A 184 -3.49 -4.66 35.37
N LYS A 185 -3.52 -5.84 35.98
CA LYS A 185 -2.32 -6.45 36.60
C LYS A 185 -1.24 -6.89 35.58
N ASP A 186 -1.50 -6.69 34.29
CA ASP A 186 -0.54 -6.91 33.22
C ASP A 186 0.48 -5.77 33.18
N ARG A 187 1.76 -6.10 32.99
CA ARG A 187 2.86 -5.13 32.94
C ARG A 187 3.13 -4.61 31.53
N TYR A 188 2.50 -5.20 30.52
CA TYR A 188 2.78 -4.90 29.10
C TYR A 188 1.70 -4.03 28.45
N LEU A 189 0.67 -3.64 29.20
CA LEU A 189 -0.49 -2.90 28.68
C LEU A 189 -0.73 -1.61 29.47
N VAL A 190 -0.83 -0.47 28.77
CA VAL A 190 -1.28 0.81 29.35
C VAL A 190 -2.45 1.34 28.53
N THR A 191 -3.49 1.84 29.20
CA THR A 191 -4.69 2.38 28.55
C THR A 191 -4.93 3.82 28.97
N TRP A 192 -5.24 4.70 28.02
CA TRP A 192 -5.71 6.06 28.27
C TRP A 192 -7.09 6.27 27.63
N ARG A 193 -7.93 7.06 28.28
CA ARG A 193 -9.02 7.76 27.61
C ARG A 193 -8.46 9.06 27.02
N VAL A 194 -8.69 9.27 25.74
CA VAL A 194 -8.13 10.38 24.95
C VAL A 194 -9.26 11.25 24.45
N ARG A 195 -9.12 12.58 24.55
CA ARG A 195 -10.04 13.56 23.95
C ARG A 195 -9.32 14.49 22.99
N THR A 196 -9.95 14.80 21.87
CA THR A 196 -9.46 15.72 20.85
C THR A 196 -10.39 16.92 20.70
N SER A 197 -9.81 18.07 20.39
CA SER A 197 -10.53 19.32 20.12
C SER A 197 -9.81 20.10 19.02
N ARG A 198 -10.54 20.55 17.99
CA ARG A 198 -9.96 21.42 16.94
C ARG A 198 -9.40 22.71 17.55
N GLN A 199 -8.25 23.14 17.05
CA GLN A 199 -7.61 24.40 17.42
C GLN A 199 -7.61 25.36 16.23
N GLU A 200 -7.88 26.65 16.49
CA GLU A 200 -7.74 27.69 15.46
C GLU A 200 -6.25 28.02 15.25
N THR A 201 -5.68 27.38 14.23
CA THR A 201 -4.41 27.67 13.53
C THR A 201 -3.25 28.30 14.33
N SER A 202 -2.16 27.53 14.49
CA SER A 202 -0.80 28.06 14.50
C SER A 202 0.01 27.51 13.32
N GLU A 203 0.97 28.29 12.82
CA GLU A 203 1.87 27.87 11.73
C GLU A 203 2.75 26.67 12.12
N PRO A 204 3.14 25.81 11.17
CA PRO A 204 4.02 24.67 11.45
C PRO A 204 5.40 25.14 11.93
N THR A 205 5.73 24.81 13.18
CA THR A 205 6.81 25.45 13.96
C THR A 205 8.24 25.05 13.58
N ARG A 206 8.45 24.20 12.57
CA ARG A 206 9.77 23.68 12.18
C ARG A 206 9.92 23.61 10.67
N VAL A 207 11.06 24.10 10.17
CA VAL A 207 11.52 23.92 8.78
C VAL A 207 12.58 22.81 8.76
N ALA A 208 12.58 21.98 7.72
CA ALA A 208 13.57 20.91 7.54
C ALA A 208 14.93 21.45 7.06
N ASP A 209 15.98 20.62 7.17
CA ASP A 209 17.31 20.90 6.62
C ASP A 209 17.84 19.67 5.87
N ALA A 210 18.98 19.82 5.19
CA ALA A 210 19.54 18.74 4.36
C ALA A 210 19.89 17.46 5.14
N LYS A 211 20.21 17.56 6.45
CA LYS A 211 20.52 16.43 7.32
C LYS A 211 19.26 15.80 7.90
N HIS A 212 18.24 16.60 8.24
CA HIS A 212 16.89 16.09 8.54
C HIS A 212 16.36 15.26 7.36
N ILE A 213 16.45 15.79 6.14
CA ILE A 213 16.00 15.13 4.91
C ILE A 213 16.83 13.87 4.63
N TYR A 214 18.16 13.91 4.77
CA TYR A 214 19.02 12.72 4.57
C TYR A 214 18.73 11.59 5.56
N ASN A 215 18.59 11.91 6.84
CA ASN A 215 18.28 10.93 7.89
C ASN A 215 16.85 10.38 7.74
N ALA A 216 15.90 11.23 7.32
CA ALA A 216 14.55 10.81 6.99
C ALA A 216 14.54 9.90 5.74
N ALA A 217 15.33 10.21 4.71
CA ALA A 217 15.48 9.37 3.53
C ALA A 217 16.02 7.95 3.86
N TYR A 218 16.62 7.75 5.03
CA TYR A 218 17.00 6.42 5.53
C TYR A 218 15.80 5.53 5.92
N TRP A 219 14.69 6.14 6.35
CA TRP A 219 13.39 5.48 6.49
C TRP A 219 12.74 5.18 5.14
N HIS A 220 13.19 5.77 4.04
CA HIS A 220 12.45 5.77 2.78
C HIS A 220 12.41 4.42 2.11
N GLU A 221 13.50 3.68 2.16
CA GLU A 221 13.55 2.31 1.66
C GLU A 221 12.70 1.33 2.53
N ALA A 222 12.31 1.73 3.75
CA ALA A 222 11.38 0.98 4.60
C ALA A 222 9.92 1.43 4.37
N LEU A 223 9.71 2.74 4.25
CA LEU A 223 8.42 3.38 4.03
C LEU A 223 7.96 3.39 2.56
N ALA A 224 8.81 3.06 1.60
CA ALA A 224 8.38 2.69 0.25
C ALA A 224 7.44 1.49 0.31
N ARG A 225 7.70 0.54 1.24
CA ARG A 225 6.80 -0.56 1.57
C ARG A 225 5.74 -0.18 2.62
N PHE A 226 5.56 1.08 3.02
CA PHE A 226 4.49 1.47 3.95
C PHE A 226 3.11 1.20 3.34
N THR A 227 2.98 1.42 2.03
CA THR A 227 1.84 1.09 1.18
C THR A 227 1.60 -0.42 1.05
N ARG A 228 1.80 -1.20 2.12
CA ARG A 228 1.63 -2.65 2.15
C ARG A 228 0.78 -3.28 3.25
N CYS A 229 0.29 -2.58 4.27
CA CYS A 229 -0.37 -3.31 5.36
C CYS A 229 -1.66 -2.78 5.95
N CYS A 230 -2.09 -1.53 5.72
CA CYS A 230 -3.43 -1.15 6.17
C CYS A 230 -4.43 -2.10 5.49
N GLY A 231 -5.31 -2.86 6.18
CA GLY A 231 -5.54 -3.01 7.64
C GLY A 231 -7.12 -3.22 8.05
N ARG A 232 -8.73 -1.92 9.08
CA ARG A 232 -9.53 -1.67 10.37
C ARG A 232 -10.96 -2.28 10.53
N LEU A 233 -11.10 -3.33 11.35
CA LEU A 233 -12.35 -4.08 11.57
C LEU A 233 -13.39 -3.29 12.39
N PRO A 234 -14.69 -3.62 12.30
CA PRO A 234 -15.72 -3.07 13.17
C PRO A 234 -15.72 -3.72 14.57
N ASP A 235 -16.36 -3.05 15.53
CA ASP A 235 -16.57 -3.54 16.89
C ASP A 235 -17.64 -4.65 16.94
N ASP A 236 -17.39 -5.70 17.74
CA ASP A 236 -18.35 -6.77 18.03
C ASP A 236 -18.73 -6.77 19.52
N GLY A 237 -20.03 -6.90 19.81
CA GLY A 237 -20.58 -6.75 21.16
C GLY A 237 -20.32 -7.96 22.09
N PRO A 238 -20.54 -7.80 23.41
CA PRO A 238 -20.23 -8.86 24.38
C PRO A 238 -21.10 -10.11 24.19
N VAL A 239 -20.47 -11.21 23.79
CA VAL A 239 -21.10 -12.53 23.60
C VAL A 239 -21.50 -13.14 24.95
N ALA A 240 -22.74 -12.92 25.37
CA ALA A 240 -23.34 -13.60 26.52
C ALA A 240 -23.67 -15.06 26.15
N MET A 241 -23.04 -16.05 26.80
CA MET A 241 -23.33 -17.47 26.56
C MET A 241 -24.71 -17.89 27.09
N PRO A 242 -25.62 -18.44 26.26
CA PRO A 242 -26.86 -19.06 26.69
C PRO A 242 -26.69 -20.60 26.80
N THR A 243 -27.00 -21.18 27.96
CA THR A 243 -26.87 -22.62 28.19
C THR A 243 -28.09 -23.45 27.72
N GLY A 244 -27.93 -24.17 26.60
CA GLY A 244 -28.71 -25.37 26.24
C GLY A 244 -30.12 -25.16 25.67
N GLY A 245 -30.75 -26.25 25.17
CA GLY A 245 -32.19 -26.27 24.86
C GLY A 245 -32.62 -26.75 23.46
N THR A 246 -32.35 -28.00 23.10
CA THR A 246 -32.80 -28.70 21.87
C THR A 246 -34.30 -28.53 21.52
N LYS A 247 -34.65 -28.19 20.26
CA LYS A 247 -35.59 -28.97 19.39
C LYS A 247 -35.84 -28.40 17.98
N VAL A 248 -36.40 -29.26 17.12
CA VAL A 248 -36.64 -29.07 15.67
C VAL A 248 -38.14 -29.16 15.34
N SER A 249 -38.69 -28.22 14.57
CA SER A 249 -39.84 -28.34 13.65
C SER A 249 -40.21 -26.96 13.07
N SER A 250 -40.90 -26.74 11.94
CA SER A 250 -41.06 -27.47 10.65
C SER A 250 -41.91 -26.57 9.70
N MET A 251 -42.30 -27.07 8.52
CA MET A 251 -43.31 -26.50 7.58
C MET A 251 -42.96 -25.27 6.72
N ARG A 252 -43.10 -25.48 5.40
CA ARG A 252 -43.42 -24.49 4.34
C ARG A 252 -44.95 -24.54 4.05
N PRO A 253 -45.50 -23.96 2.96
CA PRO A 253 -45.68 -22.53 2.66
C PRO A 253 -47.13 -22.18 2.22
N ASN A 254 -47.48 -20.88 2.09
CA ASN A 254 -48.33 -20.34 1.00
C ASN A 254 -48.60 -18.83 1.17
N GLY A 255 -49.01 -18.14 0.08
CA GLY A 255 -49.60 -16.79 0.16
C GLY A 255 -49.39 -15.89 -1.07
N GLN A 256 -50.26 -15.99 -2.08
CA GLN A 256 -50.27 -15.05 -3.22
C GLN A 256 -50.85 -13.68 -2.86
N LYS A 257 -50.38 -12.59 -3.49
CA LYS A 257 -51.23 -11.66 -4.30
C LYS A 257 -50.47 -10.55 -5.04
N LYS A 258 -51.03 -10.19 -6.21
CA LYS A 258 -50.87 -8.99 -7.06
C LYS A 258 -52.31 -8.62 -7.53
N PRO A 259 -52.59 -7.56 -8.33
CA PRO A 259 -51.80 -6.38 -8.72
C PRO A 259 -52.52 -5.03 -8.44
N GLY A 260 -51.91 -3.89 -8.81
CA GLY A 260 -52.56 -2.56 -8.87
C GLY A 260 -52.09 -1.72 -10.05
N ARG A 261 -53.02 -1.13 -10.82
CA ARG A 261 -52.79 -0.32 -12.05
C ARG A 261 -52.36 1.12 -11.72
N VAL A 262 -51.33 1.68 -12.37
CA VAL A 262 -51.35 2.44 -13.65
C VAL A 262 -52.20 3.72 -13.64
N SER A 263 -51.52 4.86 -13.83
CA SER A 263 -51.97 5.95 -14.71
C SER A 263 -50.76 6.66 -15.34
N LYS A 264 -50.92 7.20 -16.55
CA LYS A 264 -50.00 8.16 -17.20
C LYS A 264 -50.51 9.58 -16.92
N TRP A 265 -49.69 10.61 -17.10
CA TRP A 265 -50.02 11.80 -17.90
C TRP A 265 -48.71 12.50 -18.33
N SER A 266 -48.76 13.44 -19.28
CA SER A 266 -47.58 13.80 -20.08
C SER A 266 -47.45 15.29 -20.44
N GLY A 267 -46.27 15.86 -20.12
CA GLY A 267 -45.61 16.93 -20.88
C GLY A 267 -46.10 18.37 -20.67
N PHE A 268 -45.14 19.30 -20.58
CA PHE A 268 -44.92 20.26 -21.67
C PHE A 268 -43.47 20.76 -21.70
N ASN A 269 -43.12 21.54 -22.71
CA ASN A 269 -41.75 21.99 -23.05
C ASN A 269 -41.69 23.53 -23.14
N LYS A 270 -40.60 24.17 -22.69
CA LYS A 270 -40.03 25.37 -23.33
C LYS A 270 -38.67 25.84 -22.77
N ASN A 271 -37.89 26.45 -23.66
CA ASN A 271 -36.58 27.07 -23.45
C ASN A 271 -36.62 28.31 -22.54
N THR A 272 -35.46 28.67 -22.00
CA THR A 272 -34.98 30.06 -21.88
C THR A 272 -33.48 30.12 -22.21
N SER A 273 -33.02 31.24 -22.78
CA SER A 273 -31.63 31.48 -23.18
C SER A 273 -31.34 32.98 -23.10
N ILE A 274 -30.38 33.36 -22.25
CA ILE A 274 -29.86 34.71 -21.95
C ILE A 274 -28.47 34.45 -21.34
N ASP A 275 -27.40 35.22 -21.54
CA ASP A 275 -26.87 35.98 -22.69
C ASP A 275 -25.36 36.20 -22.39
N SER A 276 -24.64 36.95 -23.22
CA SER A 276 -23.22 37.31 -22.99
C SER A 276 -23.01 38.36 -21.89
N ASP A 277 -21.82 38.38 -21.29
CA ASP A 277 -21.07 39.62 -21.02
C ASP A 277 -19.56 39.34 -21.07
N SER A 278 -18.73 40.39 -21.09
CA SER A 278 -17.32 40.38 -21.54
C SER A 278 -16.31 40.79 -20.46
N ASP A 279 -15.03 40.81 -20.88
CA ASP A 279 -13.88 41.48 -20.24
C ASP A 279 -13.32 40.81 -18.96
N GLU A 280 -12.06 40.99 -18.55
CA GLU A 280 -11.04 41.97 -19.01
C GLU A 280 -9.62 41.37 -18.94
N ASP A 281 -8.70 41.80 -19.81
CA ASP A 281 -7.31 41.31 -19.89
C ASP A 281 -6.40 41.88 -18.78
N LEU A 282 -5.50 41.05 -18.21
CA LEU A 282 -4.43 41.49 -17.31
C LEU A 282 -3.09 40.77 -17.58
N GLU A 283 -2.24 41.38 -18.42
CA GLU A 283 -0.83 40.99 -18.58
C GLU A 283 0.05 41.46 -17.40
N PRO A 284 0.88 40.59 -16.79
CA PRO A 284 2.00 40.99 -15.94
C PRO A 284 3.23 41.37 -16.80
N GLN A 285 3.75 42.59 -16.63
CA GLN A 285 4.83 43.13 -17.48
C GLN A 285 6.18 42.40 -17.31
N VAL A 286 6.86 42.15 -18.44
CA VAL A 286 8.16 41.47 -18.49
C VAL A 286 9.32 42.42 -18.14
N PHE A 287 10.00 42.15 -17.02
CA PHE A 287 11.34 42.70 -16.75
C PHE A 287 12.44 41.70 -17.19
N GLY A 288 13.13 42.03 -18.29
CA GLY A 288 14.10 41.12 -18.91
C GLY A 288 15.47 41.05 -18.22
N ARG A 289 16.01 39.84 -18.12
CA ARG A 289 17.47 39.57 -18.08
C ARG A 289 17.81 38.43 -19.04
N GLN A 290 19.09 38.32 -19.37
CA GLN A 290 19.58 37.60 -20.56
C GLN A 290 19.49 36.06 -20.42
N ALA A 291 19.33 35.40 -21.56
CA ALA A 291 19.12 33.95 -21.63
C ALA A 291 20.37 33.12 -21.28
N SER A 292 20.14 31.98 -20.65
CA SER A 292 21.01 30.80 -20.68
C SER A 292 20.18 29.57 -21.06
N SER A 293 20.80 28.58 -21.70
CA SER A 293 20.09 27.55 -22.46
C SER A 293 19.81 26.27 -21.64
N THR A 294 18.60 26.16 -21.09
CA THR A 294 18.02 24.88 -20.64
C THR A 294 16.50 24.92 -20.83
N THR A 295 16.00 24.21 -21.83
CA THR A 295 14.58 24.30 -22.25
C THR A 295 13.69 23.36 -21.42
N THR A 296 13.45 23.71 -20.16
CA THR A 296 12.28 23.21 -19.42
C THR A 296 11.02 23.78 -20.06
N VAL A 297 10.40 23.01 -20.95
CA VAL A 297 9.07 23.32 -21.54
C VAL A 297 8.04 23.42 -20.43
N SER A 298 7.18 24.43 -20.48
CA SER A 298 6.16 24.65 -19.45
C SER A 298 5.00 23.65 -19.56
N LEU A 299 4.33 23.38 -18.43
CA LEU A 299 3.18 22.46 -18.39
C LEU A 299 2.05 22.92 -19.34
N ASN A 300 1.86 24.23 -19.48
CA ASN A 300 0.87 24.82 -20.38
C ASN A 300 1.21 24.60 -21.86
N GLU A 301 2.49 24.59 -22.25
CA GLU A 301 2.92 24.20 -23.60
C GLU A 301 2.76 22.69 -23.84
N MET A 302 2.90 21.86 -22.81
CA MET A 302 2.63 20.42 -22.92
C MET A 302 1.14 20.14 -23.14
N ILE A 303 0.24 20.86 -22.47
CA ILE A 303 -1.22 20.74 -22.65
C ILE A 303 -1.66 21.10 -24.08
N GLN A 304 -0.97 22.06 -24.73
CA GLN A 304 -1.18 22.36 -26.16
C GLN A 304 -0.67 21.26 -27.12
N ARG A 305 0.18 20.33 -26.67
CA ARG A 305 0.63 19.15 -27.45
C ARG A 305 -0.31 17.93 -27.33
N SER A 306 -1.57 18.16 -26.99
CA SER A 306 -2.62 17.13 -26.90
C SER A 306 -3.00 16.47 -28.24
N THR A 307 -2.37 16.89 -29.35
CA THR A 307 -2.35 16.22 -30.65
C THR A 307 -0.94 15.81 -31.05
N LEU A 308 -0.77 14.60 -31.61
CA LEU A 308 0.47 14.16 -32.25
C LEU A 308 1.03 15.22 -33.22
N ALA A 309 2.33 15.51 -33.12
CA ALA A 309 3.01 16.38 -34.06
C ALA A 309 2.87 15.84 -35.50
N PRO A 310 2.77 16.68 -36.55
CA PRO A 310 2.60 16.21 -37.93
C PRO A 310 3.70 15.24 -38.40
N GLU A 311 4.92 15.40 -37.88
CA GLU A 311 6.04 14.50 -38.18
C GLU A 311 5.93 13.17 -37.44
N ASP A 312 5.61 13.17 -36.14
CA ASP A 312 5.34 11.96 -35.35
C ASP A 312 4.22 11.13 -35.97
N LYS A 313 3.11 11.79 -36.33
CA LYS A 313 2.01 11.13 -37.04
C LYS A 313 2.49 10.51 -38.35
N LYS A 314 3.27 11.24 -39.16
CA LYS A 314 3.85 10.72 -40.42
C LYS A 314 4.83 9.57 -40.21
N HIS A 315 5.48 9.46 -39.05
CA HIS A 315 6.29 8.31 -38.68
C HIS A 315 5.42 7.11 -38.26
N LEU A 316 4.39 7.34 -37.43
CA LEU A 316 3.44 6.30 -37.01
C LEU A 316 2.57 5.78 -38.16
N ASP A 317 2.15 6.62 -39.11
CA ASP A 317 1.42 6.26 -40.34
C ASP A 317 2.26 5.32 -41.23
N LYS A 318 3.57 5.57 -41.35
CA LYS A 318 4.51 4.66 -42.04
C LYS A 318 4.68 3.35 -41.29
N PHE A 319 4.88 3.43 -39.97
CA PHE A 319 5.11 2.27 -39.12
C PHE A 319 3.90 1.33 -39.11
N LEU A 320 2.68 1.87 -39.12
CA LEU A 320 1.43 1.13 -39.31
C LEU A 320 1.41 0.27 -40.58
N GLN A 321 2.00 0.74 -41.69
CA GLN A 321 2.11 -0.08 -42.91
C GLN A 321 3.07 -1.25 -42.72
N VAL A 322 4.22 -1.03 -42.05
CA VAL A 322 5.18 -2.10 -41.74
C VAL A 322 4.54 -3.17 -40.86
N VAL A 323 3.89 -2.75 -39.76
CA VAL A 323 3.16 -3.62 -38.83
C VAL A 323 2.12 -4.47 -39.58
N LYS A 324 1.31 -3.87 -40.47
CA LYS A 324 0.30 -4.59 -41.28
C LYS A 324 0.86 -5.55 -42.33
N THR A 325 2.16 -5.51 -42.58
CA THR A 325 2.86 -6.44 -43.47
C THR A 325 3.80 -7.39 -42.72
N SER A 326 3.85 -7.32 -41.39
CA SER A 326 4.72 -8.17 -40.56
C SER A 326 4.12 -9.56 -40.35
N GLY A 327 4.97 -10.58 -40.30
CA GLY A 327 4.61 -11.90 -39.75
C GLY A 327 4.53 -11.92 -38.22
N SER A 328 5.16 -10.95 -37.56
CA SER A 328 5.16 -10.76 -36.10
C SER A 328 4.86 -9.29 -35.75
N PRO A 329 3.58 -8.86 -35.82
CA PRO A 329 3.21 -7.48 -35.51
C PRO A 329 3.40 -7.14 -34.02
N GLY A 330 3.18 -8.09 -33.11
CA GLY A 330 3.43 -7.92 -31.68
C GLY A 330 4.87 -7.54 -31.36
N GLU A 331 5.86 -8.27 -31.90
CA GLU A 331 7.29 -7.99 -31.69
C GLU A 331 7.69 -6.57 -32.10
N LEU A 332 7.13 -6.05 -33.20
CA LEU A 332 7.38 -4.68 -33.65
C LEU A 332 6.73 -3.64 -32.73
N LEU A 333 5.53 -3.91 -32.25
CA LEU A 333 4.76 -3.02 -31.37
C LEU A 333 5.22 -3.05 -29.91
N MET A 334 6.01 -4.04 -29.51
CA MET A 334 6.38 -4.25 -28.12
C MET A 334 7.30 -3.14 -27.59
N ARG A 335 6.86 -2.53 -26.47
CA ARG A 335 7.51 -1.38 -25.83
C ARG A 335 7.41 -1.51 -24.31
N CYS A 336 8.33 -0.86 -23.60
CA CYS A 336 8.26 -0.69 -22.16
C CYS A 336 8.75 0.68 -21.72
N VAL A 337 8.20 1.17 -20.61
CA VAL A 337 8.69 2.36 -19.91
C VAL A 337 9.62 1.96 -18.76
N PRO A 338 10.79 2.60 -18.58
CA PRO A 338 11.60 2.43 -17.37
C PRO A 338 10.87 2.99 -16.15
N ALA A 339 10.92 2.28 -15.03
CA ALA A 339 10.29 2.65 -13.76
C ALA A 339 10.57 4.12 -13.37
N GLY A 340 11.77 4.63 -13.65
CA GLY A 340 12.16 6.01 -13.39
C GLY A 340 11.31 7.11 -14.06
N HIS A 341 10.44 6.79 -15.02
CA HIS A 341 9.47 7.75 -15.59
C HIS A 341 8.09 7.69 -14.93
N VAL A 342 7.71 6.56 -14.35
CA VAL A 342 6.33 6.22 -13.93
C VAL A 342 6.21 5.80 -12.46
N ALA A 343 7.33 5.79 -11.74
CA ALA A 343 7.39 5.40 -10.34
C ALA A 343 8.34 6.31 -9.55
N ALA A 344 7.90 6.71 -8.36
CA ALA A 344 8.60 7.53 -7.39
C ALA A 344 8.06 7.26 -5.99
N ASP A 345 8.95 7.33 -4.99
CA ASP A 345 8.69 7.08 -3.57
C ASP A 345 8.07 8.30 -2.83
N TRP A 346 7.59 8.09 -1.60
CA TRP A 346 6.74 9.05 -0.85
C TRP A 346 7.35 10.43 -0.57
N ASP A 347 8.61 10.54 -0.15
CA ASP A 347 9.26 11.87 0.05
C ASP A 347 9.73 12.53 -1.26
N SER A 348 9.67 11.80 -2.38
CA SER A 348 10.48 12.14 -3.55
C SER A 348 10.06 13.48 -4.15
N PRO A 349 11.00 14.41 -4.44
CA PRO A 349 10.66 15.65 -5.14
C PRO A 349 10.13 15.40 -6.57
N ARG A 350 10.21 14.16 -7.07
CA ARG A 350 9.62 13.72 -8.34
C ARG A 350 8.22 13.16 -8.20
N LEU A 351 7.74 12.84 -7.00
CA LEU A 351 6.41 12.27 -6.78
C LEU A 351 5.28 13.13 -7.36
N PRO A 352 5.26 14.48 -7.24
CA PRO A 352 4.22 15.29 -7.88
C PRO A 352 4.13 15.10 -9.41
N ILE A 353 5.29 15.02 -10.08
CA ILE A 353 5.40 14.85 -11.54
C ILE A 353 4.94 13.45 -11.95
N VAL A 354 5.29 12.42 -11.18
CA VAL A 354 4.89 11.03 -11.45
C VAL A 354 3.42 10.79 -11.06
N SER A 355 2.90 11.51 -10.07
CA SER A 355 1.49 11.47 -9.69
C SER A 355 0.60 12.04 -10.83
N GLU A 356 1.04 13.08 -11.54
CA GLU A 356 0.33 13.58 -12.73
C GLU A 356 0.16 12.52 -13.84
N PHE A 357 1.20 11.68 -14.06
CA PHE A 357 1.11 10.52 -14.96
C PHE A 357 0.02 9.53 -14.51
N TRP A 358 -0.22 9.35 -13.21
CA TRP A 358 -1.23 8.41 -12.70
C TRP A 358 -2.63 8.99 -12.49
N ALA A 359 -2.74 10.31 -12.39
CA ALA A 359 -4.01 11.04 -12.21
C ALA A 359 -4.79 11.22 -13.54
N THR A 360 -4.08 11.21 -14.68
CA THR A 360 -4.67 11.52 -15.99
C THR A 360 -5.14 10.26 -16.75
N ASN A 361 -6.44 10.17 -16.99
CA ASN A 361 -7.13 9.03 -17.64
C ASN A 361 -6.99 8.96 -19.17
N ALA A 362 -5.86 9.40 -19.72
CA ALA A 362 -5.52 9.27 -21.14
C ALA A 362 -4.01 9.46 -21.34
N GLY A 363 -3.39 8.64 -22.17
CA GLY A 363 -2.05 8.92 -22.72
C GLY A 363 -2.13 9.80 -23.97
N ASP A 364 -0.97 10.25 -24.42
CA ASP A 364 -0.75 11.04 -25.63
C ASP A 364 0.61 10.70 -26.27
N ALA A 365 1.06 11.51 -27.21
CA ALA A 365 2.36 11.36 -27.85
C ALA A 365 3.55 11.43 -26.87
N VAL A 366 3.50 12.32 -25.87
CA VAL A 366 4.58 12.49 -24.88
C VAL A 366 4.68 11.24 -24.02
N HIS A 367 3.55 10.70 -23.58
CA HIS A 367 3.49 9.43 -22.85
C HIS A 367 4.01 8.26 -23.69
N TYR A 368 3.65 8.19 -24.98
CA TYR A 368 4.16 7.15 -25.88
C TYR A 368 5.69 7.21 -26.05
N TRP A 369 6.26 8.42 -26.11
CA TRP A 369 7.71 8.62 -26.18
C TRP A 369 8.46 8.42 -24.86
N MET A 370 7.76 8.18 -23.72
CA MET A 370 8.41 7.72 -22.48
C MET A 370 8.76 6.23 -22.52
N SER A 371 8.06 5.43 -23.35
CA SER A 371 8.41 4.03 -23.57
C SER A 371 9.43 3.87 -24.69
N VAL A 372 10.20 2.79 -24.67
CA VAL A 372 11.17 2.41 -25.71
C VAL A 372 10.82 1.04 -26.30
N PRO A 373 11.14 0.77 -27.58
CA PRO A 373 11.03 -0.58 -28.15
C PRO A 373 11.84 -1.62 -27.36
N THR A 374 11.27 -2.80 -27.16
CA THR A 374 11.90 -3.93 -26.46
C THR A 374 11.30 -5.25 -26.96
N SER A 375 12.02 -6.36 -26.83
CA SER A 375 11.46 -7.69 -27.07
C SER A 375 10.67 -8.24 -25.88
N ARG A 376 10.81 -7.66 -24.68
CA ARG A 376 10.18 -8.19 -23.45
C ARG A 376 10.01 -7.15 -22.34
N ALA A 377 9.01 -7.32 -21.49
CA ALA A 377 8.76 -6.56 -20.26
C ALA A 377 9.18 -7.32 -19.00
N LYS A 378 9.59 -6.61 -17.93
CA LYS A 378 9.76 -7.23 -16.60
C LYS A 378 8.44 -7.45 -15.88
N ARG A 379 7.46 -6.55 -16.02
CA ARG A 379 6.05 -6.85 -15.70
C ARG A 379 5.12 -6.17 -16.70
N PHE A 380 4.03 -6.86 -17.00
CA PHE A 380 2.79 -6.25 -17.50
C PHE A 380 2.11 -5.53 -16.33
N VAL A 381 1.78 -4.25 -16.47
CA VAL A 381 1.05 -3.47 -15.44
C VAL A 381 -0.42 -3.41 -15.81
N THR A 382 -1.29 -3.94 -14.96
CA THR A 382 -2.74 -3.76 -15.05
C THR A 382 -3.26 -2.96 -13.85
N HIS A 383 -4.16 -2.01 -14.12
CA HIS A 383 -4.70 -1.10 -13.10
C HIS A 383 -6.03 -0.48 -13.54
N SER A 384 -6.82 -0.01 -12.58
CA SER A 384 -7.89 0.94 -12.90
C SER A 384 -7.29 2.31 -13.23
N TRP A 385 -7.69 2.90 -14.36
CA TRP A 385 -7.25 4.24 -14.74
C TRP A 385 -7.69 5.28 -13.70
N GLY A 386 -9.00 5.50 -13.57
CA GLY A 386 -9.58 6.39 -12.56
C GLY A 386 -9.62 5.77 -11.17
N ALA A 387 -9.81 6.61 -10.16
CA ALA A 387 -10.02 6.18 -8.78
C ALA A 387 -11.43 5.57 -8.58
N PRO A 388 -11.62 4.73 -7.53
CA PRO A 388 -12.94 4.45 -6.97
C PRO A 388 -13.73 5.74 -6.71
N THR A 389 -15.04 5.74 -6.94
CA THR A 389 -15.87 6.97 -6.80
C THR A 389 -16.05 7.40 -5.33
N ASP A 390 -15.89 6.44 -4.43
CA ASP A 390 -15.88 6.53 -2.97
C ASP A 390 -14.46 6.75 -2.40
N TRP A 391 -13.43 6.89 -3.24
CA TRP A 391 -12.03 6.94 -2.81
C TRP A 391 -11.74 7.97 -1.71
N HIS A 392 -12.28 9.19 -1.83
CA HIS A 392 -12.08 10.25 -0.84
C HIS A 392 -12.76 9.95 0.50
N GLU A 393 -13.97 9.38 0.48
CA GLU A 393 -14.72 8.94 1.66
C GLU A 393 -14.02 7.78 2.40
N VAL A 394 -13.31 6.94 1.65
CA VAL A 394 -12.73 5.67 2.12
C VAL A 394 -11.26 5.78 2.54
N MET A 395 -10.47 6.63 1.87
CA MET A 395 -9.01 6.73 2.04
C MET A 395 -8.55 8.09 2.59
N GLY A 396 -9.43 9.09 2.57
CA GLY A 396 -9.14 10.45 3.00
C GLY A 396 -8.58 11.36 1.91
N ASP A 397 -8.85 12.66 2.04
CA ASP A 397 -8.44 13.69 1.06
C ASP A 397 -6.92 13.81 0.90
N ASN A 398 -6.16 13.40 1.92
CA ASN A 398 -4.70 13.41 1.91
C ASN A 398 -4.06 12.22 1.18
N CYS A 399 -4.85 11.21 0.78
CA CYS A 399 -4.38 10.01 0.12
C CYS A 399 -4.70 10.06 -1.38
N LEU A 400 -3.85 10.66 -2.23
CA LEU A 400 -4.14 10.69 -3.66
C LEU A 400 -3.92 9.31 -4.30
N TYR A 401 -4.92 8.79 -5.01
CA TYR A 401 -4.84 7.49 -5.71
C TYR A 401 -3.63 7.38 -6.64
N SER A 402 -3.24 8.50 -7.26
CA SER A 402 -2.09 8.62 -8.15
C SER A 402 -0.73 8.51 -7.46
N ASP A 403 -0.61 9.00 -6.22
CA ASP A 403 0.61 8.84 -5.42
C ASP A 403 0.82 7.37 -5.09
N VAL A 404 -0.25 6.69 -4.64
CA VAL A 404 -0.18 5.30 -4.20
C VAL A 404 0.23 4.37 -5.35
N LYS A 405 -0.26 4.60 -6.59
CA LYS A 405 0.21 3.86 -7.78
C LYS A 405 1.70 4.07 -8.04
N SER A 406 2.18 5.32 -7.95
CA SER A 406 3.59 5.67 -8.14
C SER A 406 4.50 4.96 -7.15
N THR A 407 4.11 4.93 -5.87
CA THR A 407 4.93 4.37 -4.79
C THR A 407 4.89 2.85 -4.78
N GLU A 408 3.73 2.24 -5.04
CA GLU A 408 3.64 0.78 -5.19
C GLU A 408 4.45 0.28 -6.38
N LEU A 409 4.40 0.95 -7.53
CA LEU A 409 5.21 0.56 -8.69
C LEU A 409 6.72 0.80 -8.43
N ALA A 410 7.10 1.81 -7.63
CA ALA A 410 8.50 2.02 -7.21
C ALA A 410 9.00 0.87 -6.34
N THR A 411 8.15 0.41 -5.42
CA THR A 411 8.43 -0.74 -4.58
C THR A 411 8.49 -2.06 -5.35
N VAL A 412 7.64 -2.26 -6.36
CA VAL A 412 7.74 -3.41 -7.28
C VAL A 412 9.01 -3.35 -8.11
N ALA A 413 9.40 -2.17 -8.60
CA ALA A 413 10.65 -1.99 -9.33
C ALA A 413 11.88 -2.30 -8.47
N LYS A 414 11.86 -1.96 -7.17
CA LYS A 414 12.92 -2.30 -6.21
C LYS A 414 13.01 -3.81 -5.97
N ASP A 415 11.88 -4.48 -5.77
CA ASP A 415 11.82 -5.94 -5.58
C ASP A 415 12.29 -6.73 -6.82
N LEU A 416 12.23 -6.13 -8.01
CA LEU A 416 12.63 -6.73 -9.30
C LEU A 416 14.03 -6.33 -9.78
N ALA A 417 14.72 -5.43 -9.10
CA ALA A 417 16.03 -4.94 -9.51
C ALA A 417 17.11 -6.04 -9.33
N GLY A 418 17.87 -6.32 -10.38
CA GLY A 418 19.05 -7.19 -10.26
C GLY A 418 20.11 -6.58 -9.33
N PRO A 419 21.03 -7.37 -8.72
CA PRO A 419 21.99 -6.88 -7.70
C PRO A 419 22.92 -5.73 -8.11
N THR A 420 23.01 -5.43 -9.41
CA THR A 420 23.81 -4.34 -9.99
C THR A 420 22.98 -3.35 -10.83
N GLN A 421 21.66 -3.55 -10.91
CA GLN A 421 20.73 -2.72 -11.70
C GLN A 421 20.10 -1.64 -10.81
N ARG A 422 19.92 -0.43 -11.33
CA ARG A 422 19.14 0.59 -10.59
C ARG A 422 17.66 0.29 -10.78
N TRP A 423 16.86 0.32 -9.71
CA TRP A 423 15.42 0.00 -9.81
C TRP A 423 14.67 0.87 -10.83
N GLN A 424 15.12 2.11 -11.04
CA GLN A 424 14.57 3.03 -12.06
C GLN A 424 14.71 2.50 -13.50
N GLU A 425 15.56 1.51 -13.74
CA GLU A 425 15.83 0.88 -15.05
C GLU A 425 15.00 -0.40 -15.26
N VAL A 426 14.20 -0.84 -14.28
CA VAL A 426 13.26 -1.96 -14.46
C VAL A 426 12.14 -1.55 -15.42
N THR A 427 11.83 -2.40 -16.40
CA THR A 427 10.97 -2.06 -17.54
C THR A 427 9.55 -2.62 -17.40
N PHE A 428 8.57 -1.72 -17.49
CA PHE A 428 7.15 -2.05 -17.38
C PHE A 428 6.44 -1.88 -18.72
N TRP A 429 5.54 -2.81 -19.06
CA TRP A 429 4.53 -2.56 -20.09
C TRP A 429 3.32 -1.89 -19.41
N ILE A 430 2.93 -0.71 -19.87
CA ILE A 430 1.75 0.02 -19.38
C ILE A 430 1.03 0.59 -20.61
N ASP A 431 -0.25 0.28 -20.76
CA ASP A 431 -1.09 0.66 -21.91
C ASP A 431 -0.99 2.15 -22.28
N LYS A 432 -0.94 3.02 -21.27
CA LYS A 432 -0.86 4.48 -21.40
C LYS A 432 0.36 4.99 -22.17
N CYS A 433 1.50 4.29 -22.07
CA CYS A 433 2.76 4.68 -22.71
C CYS A 433 3.26 3.67 -23.75
N CYS A 434 2.81 2.41 -23.71
CA CYS A 434 3.22 1.39 -24.68
C CYS A 434 2.31 1.37 -25.92
N ILE A 435 1.07 1.84 -25.82
CA ILE A 435 0.14 2.01 -26.94
C ILE A 435 0.15 3.48 -27.39
N PRO A 436 0.24 3.78 -28.70
CA PRO A 436 0.15 5.16 -29.21
C PRO A 436 -1.30 5.65 -29.18
N GLN A 437 -1.72 6.12 -28.01
CA GLN A 437 -3.07 6.61 -27.73
C GLN A 437 -3.50 7.66 -28.77
N ARG A 438 -4.76 7.58 -29.23
CA ARG A 438 -5.35 8.44 -30.28
C ARG A 438 -4.76 8.26 -31.70
N HIS A 439 -3.88 7.28 -31.95
CA HIS A 439 -3.42 6.88 -33.29
C HIS A 439 -4.15 5.62 -33.78
N PRO A 440 -4.38 5.40 -35.10
CA PRO A 440 -4.96 4.14 -35.61
C PRO A 440 -4.19 2.86 -35.24
N LEU A 441 -2.90 2.97 -34.90
CA LEU A 441 -2.09 1.88 -34.33
C LEU A 441 -2.69 1.31 -33.02
N MET A 442 -3.45 2.12 -32.27
CA MET A 442 -4.13 1.70 -31.05
C MET A 442 -5.04 0.48 -31.27
N THR A 443 -5.72 0.39 -32.42
CA THR A 443 -6.57 -0.76 -32.75
C THR A 443 -5.76 -2.03 -32.99
N GLU A 444 -4.58 -1.92 -33.61
CA GLU A 444 -3.67 -3.07 -33.80
C GLU A 444 -3.11 -3.54 -32.45
N CYS A 445 -2.66 -2.61 -31.59
CA CYS A 445 -2.18 -2.92 -30.24
C CYS A 445 -3.25 -3.56 -29.35
N VAL A 446 -4.50 -3.09 -29.41
CA VAL A 446 -5.62 -3.66 -28.63
C VAL A 446 -6.05 -5.03 -29.18
N GLY A 447 -5.82 -5.30 -30.47
CA GLY A 447 -5.97 -6.64 -31.04
C GLY A 447 -4.94 -7.63 -30.49
N LEU A 448 -3.68 -7.19 -30.31
CA LEU A 448 -2.50 -7.99 -29.97
C LEU A 448 -2.10 -7.90 -28.48
N LEU A 449 -3.08 -7.76 -27.58
CA LEU A 449 -2.81 -7.60 -26.15
C LEU A 449 -2.15 -8.85 -25.55
N GLU A 450 -2.54 -10.02 -26.04
CA GLU A 450 -2.08 -11.34 -25.63
C GLU A 450 -0.62 -11.59 -26.04
N ASP A 451 -0.15 -11.00 -27.15
CA ASP A 451 1.26 -10.98 -27.54
C ASP A 451 2.10 -10.25 -26.48
N PHE A 452 1.66 -9.06 -26.04
CA PHE A 452 2.38 -8.27 -25.03
C PHE A 452 2.36 -8.93 -23.65
N ILE A 453 1.27 -9.63 -23.32
CA ILE A 453 1.16 -10.49 -22.14
C ILE A 453 2.21 -11.61 -22.21
N GLN A 454 2.26 -12.40 -23.30
CA GLN A 454 3.25 -13.46 -23.50
C GLN A 454 4.70 -12.93 -23.51
N MET A 455 4.91 -11.72 -23.99
CA MET A 455 6.19 -10.99 -23.92
C MET A 455 6.46 -10.30 -22.56
N SER A 456 5.89 -10.79 -21.44
CA SER A 456 6.14 -10.26 -20.09
C SER A 456 6.65 -11.32 -19.12
N ASP A 457 7.64 -11.01 -18.27
CA ASP A 457 8.19 -11.92 -17.24
C ASP A 457 7.27 -12.13 -16.01
N GLY A 458 6.07 -11.54 -16.03
CA GLY A 458 5.12 -11.54 -14.92
C GLY A 458 4.09 -10.41 -15.05
N MET A 459 3.15 -10.36 -14.11
CA MET A 459 2.15 -9.29 -14.00
C MET A 459 2.30 -8.54 -12.67
N VAL A 460 2.07 -7.24 -12.68
CA VAL A 460 1.83 -6.44 -11.48
C VAL A 460 0.44 -5.80 -11.55
N VAL A 461 -0.27 -5.86 -10.44
CA VAL A 461 -1.70 -5.50 -10.36
C VAL A 461 -1.87 -4.41 -9.31
N LEU A 462 -2.11 -3.17 -9.74
CA LEU A 462 -2.38 -2.05 -8.83
C LEU A 462 -3.86 -2.08 -8.42
N LEU A 463 -4.17 -2.94 -7.43
CA LEU A 463 -5.53 -3.41 -7.16
C LEU A 463 -6.29 -2.52 -6.18
N THR A 464 -7.42 -1.97 -6.62
CA THR A 464 -8.45 -1.36 -5.77
C THR A 464 -9.72 -2.19 -5.78
N TRP A 465 -10.66 -1.91 -4.87
CA TRP A 465 -11.99 -2.51 -4.88
C TRP A 465 -12.81 -2.18 -6.14
N GLN A 466 -12.45 -1.12 -6.88
CA GLN A 466 -13.05 -0.84 -8.21
C GLN A 466 -12.52 -1.77 -9.32
N TYR A 467 -11.38 -2.45 -9.14
CA TYR A 467 -10.74 -3.22 -10.22
C TYR A 467 -11.67 -4.25 -10.86
N PHE A 468 -12.39 -5.04 -10.06
CA PHE A 468 -13.33 -6.03 -10.57
C PHE A 468 -14.61 -5.43 -11.17
N SER A 469 -14.83 -4.11 -11.06
CA SER A 469 -15.86 -3.41 -11.83
C SER A 469 -15.39 -2.99 -13.23
N ARG A 470 -14.14 -3.27 -13.64
CA ARG A 470 -13.54 -2.82 -14.91
C ARG A 470 -13.22 -4.01 -15.83
N LEU A 471 -13.95 -4.15 -16.93
CA LEU A 471 -13.90 -5.39 -17.74
C LEU A 471 -12.54 -5.60 -18.43
N TRP A 472 -11.87 -4.53 -18.89
CA TRP A 472 -10.49 -4.61 -19.41
C TRP A 472 -9.51 -5.15 -18.36
N CYS A 473 -9.52 -4.60 -17.14
CA CYS A 473 -8.60 -5.00 -16.08
C CYS A 473 -8.77 -6.46 -15.65
N VAL A 474 -10.02 -6.95 -15.62
CA VAL A 474 -10.28 -8.37 -15.31
C VAL A 474 -9.99 -9.28 -16.50
N TYR A 475 -10.14 -8.80 -17.74
CA TYR A 475 -9.68 -9.52 -18.91
C TYR A 475 -8.15 -9.63 -18.96
N GLU A 476 -7.41 -8.54 -18.74
CA GLU A 476 -5.95 -8.53 -18.61
C GLU A 476 -5.47 -9.53 -17.55
N TRP A 477 -6.09 -9.52 -16.37
CA TRP A 477 -5.82 -10.48 -15.29
C TRP A 477 -5.99 -11.94 -15.75
N ALA A 478 -7.14 -12.24 -16.37
CA ALA A 478 -7.49 -13.60 -16.75
C ALA A 478 -6.68 -14.08 -17.98
N ALA A 479 -6.43 -13.21 -18.95
CA ALA A 479 -5.61 -13.50 -20.13
C ALA A 479 -4.15 -13.73 -19.74
N PHE A 480 -3.61 -12.95 -18.79
CA PHE A 480 -2.29 -13.20 -18.24
C PHE A 480 -2.17 -14.64 -17.71
N LEU A 481 -3.16 -15.10 -16.95
CA LEU A 481 -3.21 -16.46 -16.37
C LEU A 481 -3.58 -17.58 -17.36
N VAL A 482 -3.92 -17.26 -18.62
CA VAL A 482 -3.94 -18.26 -19.71
C VAL A 482 -2.50 -18.67 -20.06
N TYR A 483 -1.61 -17.69 -20.23
CA TYR A 483 -0.24 -17.94 -20.68
C TYR A 483 0.78 -18.12 -19.54
N HIS A 484 0.43 -17.71 -18.32
CA HIS A 484 1.33 -17.70 -17.17
C HIS A 484 0.75 -18.43 -15.95
N GLU A 485 1.63 -18.61 -14.97
CA GLU A 485 1.32 -19.21 -13.67
C GLU A 485 1.07 -18.12 -12.61
N ALA A 486 0.22 -18.41 -11.61
CA ALA A 486 -0.28 -17.38 -10.71
C ALA A 486 0.73 -16.89 -9.65
N ASP A 487 1.86 -17.57 -9.49
CA ASP A 487 3.03 -17.11 -8.72
C ASP A 487 3.81 -16.01 -9.46
N GLN A 488 3.59 -15.85 -10.77
CA GLN A 488 4.13 -14.74 -11.57
C GLN A 488 3.31 -13.44 -11.44
N VAL A 489 2.26 -13.42 -10.59
CA VAL A 489 1.38 -12.27 -10.34
C VAL A 489 1.72 -11.58 -9.01
N GLN A 490 2.17 -10.32 -9.08
CA GLN A 490 2.44 -9.48 -7.91
C GLN A 490 1.28 -8.49 -7.70
N VAL A 491 0.47 -8.71 -6.66
CA VAL A 491 -0.70 -7.85 -6.40
C VAL A 491 -0.37 -6.77 -5.38
N CYS A 492 -0.35 -5.53 -5.85
CA CYS A 492 -0.34 -4.31 -5.03
C CYS A 492 -1.77 -3.99 -4.56
N VAL A 493 -2.32 -4.87 -3.71
CA VAL A 493 -3.49 -4.57 -2.84
C VAL A 493 -3.14 -3.62 -1.72
N ASP A 494 -1.85 -3.49 -1.46
CA ASP A 494 -1.35 -3.69 -0.12
C ASP A 494 -1.41 -2.33 0.65
N ALA A 495 -1.55 -1.23 -0.08
CA ALA A 495 -1.85 0.13 0.39
C ALA A 495 -3.34 0.38 0.67
N PHE A 496 -4.16 -0.38 -0.05
CA PHE A 496 -5.58 -0.12 -0.33
C PHE A 496 -6.50 -1.00 0.52
N LEU A 497 -6.03 -2.18 0.92
CA LEU A 497 -6.76 -3.24 1.64
C LEU A 497 -6.98 -2.92 3.13
N ARG A 498 -7.27 -1.64 3.42
CA ARG A 498 -7.53 -1.03 4.73
C ARG A 498 -8.52 -1.86 5.54
N PRO A 499 -8.44 -1.87 6.86
CA PRO A 499 -9.35 -3.58 7.73
C PRO A 499 -10.87 -3.31 7.65
N ASN A 500 -11.20 -2.08 7.20
CA ASN A 500 -12.50 -1.48 6.87
C ASN A 500 -12.84 -1.52 5.36
N THR A 501 -11.86 -1.56 4.46
CA THR A 501 -12.04 -1.79 3.01
C THR A 501 -11.80 -3.23 2.60
N ARG A 502 -11.26 -4.09 3.48
CA ARG A 502 -11.13 -5.54 3.24
C ARG A 502 -12.43 -6.15 2.71
N GLN A 503 -13.57 -5.72 3.26
CA GLN A 503 -14.88 -6.13 2.78
C GLN A 503 -15.20 -5.63 1.35
N LEU A 504 -14.78 -4.42 0.98
CA LEU A 504 -14.92 -3.89 -0.39
C LEU A 504 -14.15 -4.74 -1.42
N PHE A 505 -12.98 -5.27 -1.07
CA PHE A 505 -12.23 -6.19 -1.96
C PHE A 505 -12.89 -7.58 -2.06
N ILE A 506 -13.37 -8.11 -0.94
CA ILE A 506 -14.17 -9.34 -0.90
C ILE A 506 -15.41 -9.19 -1.79
N ASP A 507 -16.13 -8.07 -1.64
CA ASP A 507 -17.31 -7.76 -2.46
C ASP A 507 -16.99 -7.50 -3.94
N ALA A 508 -15.84 -6.89 -4.25
CA ALA A 508 -15.40 -6.70 -5.63
C ALA A 508 -15.23 -8.05 -6.36
N VAL A 509 -14.59 -9.02 -5.70
CA VAL A 509 -14.40 -10.37 -6.25
C VAL A 509 -15.74 -11.15 -6.26
N ARG A 510 -16.47 -11.15 -5.13
CA ARG A 510 -17.79 -11.81 -4.98
C ARG A 510 -18.76 -11.42 -6.10
N ASN A 511 -18.92 -10.11 -6.32
CA ASN A 511 -19.91 -9.54 -7.23
C ASN A 511 -19.42 -9.40 -8.67
N PHE A 512 -18.20 -9.86 -9.01
CA PHE A 512 -17.70 -9.80 -10.39
C PHE A 512 -18.65 -10.51 -11.36
N SER A 513 -19.03 -9.80 -12.42
CA SER A 513 -19.72 -10.38 -13.58
C SER A 513 -19.49 -9.56 -14.84
N VAL A 514 -19.32 -10.23 -15.98
CA VAL A 514 -19.10 -9.60 -17.29
C VAL A 514 -20.24 -8.65 -17.62
N LYS A 515 -21.47 -9.03 -17.25
CA LYS A 515 -22.67 -8.20 -17.44
C LYS A 515 -22.60 -6.84 -16.73
N ASN A 516 -22.15 -6.80 -15.48
CA ASN A 516 -22.21 -5.60 -14.64
C ASN A 516 -20.93 -4.75 -14.72
N SER A 517 -19.82 -5.30 -15.23
CA SER A 517 -18.56 -4.56 -15.38
C SER A 517 -18.63 -3.41 -16.41
N GLN A 518 -17.84 -2.38 -16.15
CA GLN A 518 -17.73 -1.17 -16.96
C GLN A 518 -16.62 -1.32 -18.02
N CYS A 519 -16.84 -0.73 -19.19
CA CYS A 519 -15.78 -0.43 -20.17
C CYS A 519 -15.63 1.10 -20.22
N TYR A 520 -14.43 1.62 -20.53
CA TYR A 520 -14.24 3.07 -20.67
C TYR A 520 -14.95 3.59 -21.94
N ASN A 521 -14.71 2.93 -23.07
CA ASN A 521 -15.55 3.06 -24.26
C ASN A 521 -16.50 1.85 -24.32
N GLN A 522 -17.80 2.08 -24.48
CA GLN A 522 -18.78 0.99 -24.51
C GLN A 522 -18.65 0.09 -25.77
N SER A 523 -17.96 0.57 -26.82
CA SER A 523 -17.52 -0.21 -27.97
C SER A 523 -16.69 -1.44 -27.58
N ASP A 524 -15.84 -1.28 -26.58
CA ASP A 524 -14.77 -2.23 -26.26
C ASP A 524 -15.35 -3.52 -25.68
N ARG A 525 -16.57 -3.46 -25.13
CA ARG A 525 -17.36 -4.62 -24.73
C ARG A 525 -17.57 -5.64 -25.86
N VAL A 526 -17.62 -5.20 -27.12
CA VAL A 526 -17.74 -6.11 -28.28
C VAL A 526 -16.41 -6.83 -28.54
N ILE A 527 -15.29 -6.11 -28.42
CA ILE A 527 -13.93 -6.67 -28.55
C ILE A 527 -13.68 -7.67 -27.42
N LEU A 528 -13.99 -7.29 -26.19
CA LEU A 528 -13.85 -8.12 -24.99
C LEU A 528 -14.77 -9.34 -25.02
N ALA A 529 -16.00 -9.23 -25.52
CA ALA A 529 -16.89 -10.39 -25.69
C ALA A 529 -16.32 -11.39 -26.71
N ALA A 530 -15.80 -10.91 -27.85
CA ALA A 530 -15.16 -11.77 -28.84
C ALA A 530 -13.89 -12.45 -28.28
N LYS A 531 -13.03 -11.69 -27.59
CA LYS A 531 -11.82 -12.22 -26.94
C LYS A 531 -12.14 -13.22 -25.80
N VAL A 532 -13.22 -13.00 -25.05
CA VAL A 532 -13.70 -13.98 -24.05
C VAL A 532 -14.25 -15.24 -24.72
N GLU A 533 -15.00 -15.10 -25.81
CA GLU A 533 -15.47 -16.26 -26.59
C GLU A 533 -14.30 -17.05 -27.20
N GLU A 534 -13.26 -16.37 -27.69
CA GLU A 534 -12.04 -16.97 -28.27
C GLU A 534 -11.22 -17.77 -27.24
N HIS A 535 -11.00 -17.22 -26.05
CA HIS A 535 -10.08 -17.80 -25.07
C HIS A 535 -10.75 -18.79 -24.09
N TYR A 536 -12.05 -18.62 -23.80
CA TYR A 536 -12.74 -19.38 -22.75
C TYR A 536 -13.89 -20.23 -23.29
N ASN A 537 -14.25 -21.28 -22.53
CA ASN A 537 -15.34 -22.21 -22.90
C ASN A 537 -16.73 -21.56 -22.78
N SER A 538 -16.89 -20.55 -21.92
CA SER A 538 -18.06 -19.66 -21.87
C SER A 538 -17.78 -18.38 -21.06
N GLU A 539 -18.67 -17.37 -21.16
CA GLU A 539 -18.66 -16.19 -20.30
C GLU A 539 -18.66 -16.57 -18.80
N ARG A 540 -19.44 -17.58 -18.42
CA ARG A 540 -19.48 -18.10 -17.04
C ARG A 540 -18.12 -18.65 -16.61
N ASP A 541 -17.46 -19.38 -17.50
CA ASP A 541 -16.19 -20.04 -17.20
C ASP A 541 -15.05 -19.02 -17.06
N PHE A 542 -15.09 -17.95 -17.85
CA PHE A 542 -14.26 -16.74 -17.65
C PHE A 542 -14.52 -16.09 -16.29
N GLU A 543 -15.78 -15.83 -15.93
CA GLU A 543 -16.10 -15.23 -14.63
C GLU A 543 -15.69 -16.11 -13.43
N GLN A 544 -15.72 -17.42 -13.59
CA GLN A 544 -15.30 -18.38 -12.57
C GLN A 544 -13.76 -18.47 -12.49
N PHE A 545 -13.07 -18.43 -13.63
CA PHE A 545 -11.60 -18.39 -13.67
C PHE A 545 -11.05 -17.13 -13.01
N ALA A 546 -11.57 -15.96 -13.38
CA ALA A 546 -11.19 -14.68 -12.79
C ALA A 546 -11.42 -14.63 -11.27
N ARG A 547 -12.59 -15.10 -10.79
CA ARG A 547 -12.88 -15.14 -9.35
C ARG A 547 -12.00 -16.12 -8.59
N GLY A 548 -11.89 -17.37 -9.04
CA GLY A 548 -11.11 -18.40 -8.33
C GLY A 548 -9.62 -18.06 -8.26
N THR A 549 -9.06 -17.49 -9.33
CA THR A 549 -7.67 -17.01 -9.33
C THR A 549 -7.48 -15.77 -8.46
N ALA A 550 -8.41 -14.80 -8.50
CA ALA A 550 -8.36 -13.63 -7.62
C ALA A 550 -8.37 -14.00 -6.14
N VAL A 551 -9.30 -14.85 -5.70
CA VAL A 551 -9.36 -15.33 -4.30
C VAL A 551 -8.05 -16.00 -3.88
N ALA A 552 -7.48 -16.86 -4.73
CA ALA A 552 -6.25 -17.57 -4.42
C ALA A 552 -5.04 -16.64 -4.25
N VAL A 553 -4.81 -15.71 -5.19
CA VAL A 553 -3.66 -14.79 -5.14
C VAL A 553 -3.82 -13.76 -4.00
N LEU A 554 -5.06 -13.34 -3.69
CA LEU A 554 -5.35 -12.46 -2.56
C LEU A 554 -5.16 -13.17 -1.20
N ALA A 555 -5.46 -14.46 -1.13
CA ALA A 555 -5.15 -15.28 0.05
C ALA A 555 -3.64 -15.39 0.29
N VAL A 556 -2.79 -15.47 -0.74
CA VAL A 556 -1.32 -15.44 -0.57
C VAL A 556 -0.85 -14.11 0.00
N ALA A 557 -1.37 -12.99 -0.51
CA ALA A 557 -1.05 -11.67 0.03
C ALA A 557 -1.47 -11.56 1.50
N ALA A 558 -2.63 -12.10 1.86
CA ALA A 558 -3.11 -12.18 3.24
C ALA A 558 -2.26 -13.10 4.15
N ALA A 559 -1.81 -14.27 3.67
CA ALA A 559 -0.97 -15.18 4.45
C ALA A 559 0.33 -14.49 4.92
N ARG A 560 0.92 -13.64 4.06
CA ARG A 560 2.12 -12.83 4.36
C ARG A 560 1.89 -11.70 5.39
N ARG A 561 0.65 -11.46 5.83
CA ARG A 561 0.27 -10.52 6.91
C ARG A 561 -0.28 -11.27 8.15
N ALA A 562 -1.02 -12.35 7.94
CA ALA A 562 -1.72 -13.16 8.94
C ALA A 562 -0.86 -13.82 10.04
N GLY A 563 0.46 -13.92 9.88
CA GLY A 563 1.29 -14.80 10.72
C GLY A 563 1.61 -14.33 12.15
N ARG A 564 1.18 -13.13 12.58
CA ARG A 564 1.53 -12.58 13.91
C ARG A 564 0.71 -13.17 15.06
N SER A 565 -0.58 -13.41 14.84
CA SER A 565 -1.52 -13.88 15.87
C SER A 565 -2.71 -14.59 15.25
N GLU A 566 -3.47 -15.34 16.05
CA GLU A 566 -4.74 -15.92 15.61
C GLU A 566 -5.73 -14.84 15.14
N THR A 567 -5.72 -13.65 15.77
CA THR A 567 -6.54 -12.51 15.34
C THR A 567 -6.12 -11.98 13.96
N ASP A 568 -4.82 -11.90 13.69
CA ASP A 568 -4.31 -11.53 12.35
C ASP A 568 -4.74 -12.59 11.32
N TYR A 569 -4.70 -13.88 11.65
CA TYR A 569 -5.16 -14.96 10.76
C TYR A 569 -6.67 -14.91 10.47
N GLN A 570 -7.51 -14.83 11.51
CA GLN A 570 -8.97 -14.79 11.36
C GLN A 570 -9.47 -13.53 10.64
N THR A 571 -8.66 -12.46 10.60
CA THR A 571 -9.07 -11.18 10.01
C THR A 571 -8.46 -10.91 8.65
N GLU A 572 -7.18 -11.25 8.42
CA GLU A 572 -6.52 -11.11 7.11
C GLU A 572 -6.87 -12.27 6.17
N PHE A 573 -6.74 -13.52 6.64
CA PHE A 573 -6.69 -14.70 5.77
C PHE A 573 -8.02 -15.46 5.68
N ALA A 574 -8.64 -15.75 6.83
CA ALA A 574 -9.86 -16.57 6.88
C ALA A 574 -10.98 -16.10 5.91
N PRO A 575 -11.25 -14.78 5.72
CA PRO A 575 -12.27 -14.31 4.78
C PRO A 575 -12.07 -14.73 3.32
N TRP A 576 -10.83 -14.99 2.87
CA TRP A 576 -10.56 -15.47 1.51
C TRP A 576 -10.88 -16.97 1.36
N LYS A 577 -10.60 -17.76 2.39
CA LYS A 577 -10.98 -19.17 2.48
C LYS A 577 -12.50 -19.31 2.54
N ASP A 578 -13.18 -18.47 3.31
CA ASP A 578 -14.65 -18.42 3.39
C ASP A 578 -15.28 -17.98 2.06
N LEU A 579 -14.73 -16.95 1.39
CA LEU A 579 -15.16 -16.51 0.05
C LEU A 579 -14.94 -17.61 -1.02
N ALA A 580 -13.88 -18.41 -0.92
CA ALA A 580 -13.68 -19.55 -1.81
C ALA A 580 -14.80 -20.60 -1.67
N GLU A 581 -15.29 -20.84 -0.45
CA GLU A 581 -16.42 -21.75 -0.20
C GLU A 581 -17.75 -21.14 -0.66
N GLU A 582 -18.01 -19.87 -0.35
CA GLU A 582 -19.20 -19.12 -0.78
C GLU A 582 -19.40 -19.15 -2.31
N LEU A 583 -18.31 -19.00 -3.06
CA LEU A 583 -18.32 -19.01 -4.53
C LEU A 583 -18.32 -20.43 -5.14
N GLY A 584 -18.32 -21.48 -4.31
CA GLY A 584 -18.37 -22.88 -4.76
C GLY A 584 -17.03 -23.49 -5.17
N PHE A 585 -15.90 -22.83 -4.86
CA PHE A 585 -14.56 -23.36 -5.12
C PHE A 585 -14.09 -24.29 -3.99
N GLU A 586 -14.84 -25.38 -3.73
CA GLU A 586 -14.57 -26.35 -2.65
C GLU A 586 -13.10 -26.80 -2.58
N GLN A 587 -12.49 -27.10 -3.74
CA GLN A 587 -11.08 -27.54 -3.81
C GLN A 587 -10.10 -26.42 -3.46
N LEU A 588 -10.45 -25.15 -3.74
CA LEU A 588 -9.65 -24.00 -3.36
C LEU A 588 -9.79 -23.71 -1.87
N SER A 589 -11.02 -23.66 -1.33
CA SER A 589 -11.24 -23.52 0.12
C SER A 589 -10.47 -24.59 0.91
N LYS A 590 -10.48 -25.84 0.44
CA LYS A 590 -9.68 -26.92 1.04
C LYS A 590 -8.17 -26.68 0.98
N ALA A 591 -7.63 -26.24 -0.16
CA ALA A 591 -6.18 -25.92 -0.28
C ALA A 591 -5.79 -24.69 0.56
N LEU A 592 -6.68 -23.70 0.66
CA LEU A 592 -6.52 -22.54 1.55
C LEU A 592 -6.56 -22.95 3.03
N SER A 593 -7.33 -23.98 3.38
CA SER A 593 -7.41 -24.54 4.74
C SER A 593 -6.15 -25.31 5.18
N VAL A 594 -5.13 -25.45 4.31
CA VAL A 594 -3.81 -25.99 4.67
C VAL A 594 -2.87 -24.89 5.19
N ALA A 595 -3.23 -23.62 5.02
CA ALA A 595 -2.39 -22.50 5.47
C ALA A 595 -2.40 -22.35 7.00
N ASP A 596 -1.21 -22.34 7.60
CA ASP A 596 -1.01 -21.95 9.00
C ASP A 596 0.12 -20.91 9.12
N PRO A 597 -0.16 -19.64 8.75
CA PRO A 597 0.83 -18.57 8.81
C PRO A 597 1.38 -18.32 10.23
N VAL A 598 0.62 -18.66 11.27
CA VAL A 598 1.03 -18.46 12.67
C VAL A 598 2.08 -19.51 13.07
N ALA A 599 1.84 -20.79 12.75
CA ALA A 599 2.83 -21.84 12.95
C ALA A 599 4.05 -21.65 12.03
N TRP A 600 3.88 -21.23 10.77
CA TRP A 600 5.02 -20.93 9.89
C TRP A 600 5.88 -19.79 10.42
N ARG A 601 5.28 -18.71 10.96
CA ARG A 601 6.05 -17.64 11.59
C ARG A 601 6.79 -18.15 12.82
N LEU A 602 6.13 -18.91 13.70
CA LEU A 602 6.75 -19.48 14.90
C LEU A 602 7.89 -20.46 14.55
N GLN A 603 7.72 -21.29 13.52
CA GLN A 603 8.73 -22.20 13.01
C GLN A 603 9.93 -21.44 12.44
N ALA A 604 9.69 -20.39 11.65
CA ALA A 604 10.76 -19.54 11.11
C ALA A 604 11.53 -18.84 12.25
N LEU A 605 10.82 -18.37 13.27
CA LEU A 605 11.36 -17.80 14.51
C LEU A 605 12.02 -18.85 15.43
N THR A 606 12.08 -20.14 15.09
CA THR A 606 12.65 -21.15 15.99
C THR A 606 14.09 -21.51 15.59
N LEU A 607 15.04 -21.33 16.52
CA LEU A 607 16.41 -21.84 16.37
C LEU A 607 16.73 -22.94 17.38
N THR A 608 17.38 -24.00 16.92
CA THR A 608 18.02 -25.01 17.77
C THR A 608 19.48 -24.63 17.98
N ARG A 609 19.87 -24.41 19.24
CA ARG A 609 21.24 -24.08 19.63
C ARG A 609 22.13 -25.33 19.62
N ALA A 610 23.46 -25.14 19.58
CA ALA A 610 24.45 -26.22 19.57
C ALA A 610 24.47 -27.08 20.85
N ASP A 611 23.84 -26.60 21.93
CA ASP A 611 23.61 -27.31 23.20
C ASP A 611 22.30 -28.13 23.19
N GLY A 612 21.54 -28.11 22.09
CA GLY A 612 20.23 -28.76 21.93
C GLY A 612 19.05 -27.94 22.49
N ALA A 613 19.28 -26.76 23.06
CA ALA A 613 18.21 -25.91 23.55
C ALA A 613 17.46 -25.22 22.39
N VAL A 614 16.13 -25.24 22.46
CA VAL A 614 15.27 -24.46 21.56
C VAL A 614 15.21 -23.03 22.07
N ALA A 615 15.46 -22.07 21.18
CA ALA A 615 15.31 -20.64 21.45
C ALA A 615 14.38 -20.02 20.41
N ILE A 616 13.48 -19.13 20.86
CA ILE A 616 12.76 -18.26 19.93
C ILE A 616 13.76 -17.19 19.47
N ASN A 617 14.16 -17.34 18.22
CA ASN A 617 14.88 -16.37 17.44
C ASN A 617 13.95 -15.23 17.04
N GLU A 618 13.50 -14.46 18.03
CA GLU A 618 13.15 -13.05 17.86
C GLU A 618 14.40 -12.21 17.53
N SER A 619 15.37 -12.78 16.79
CA SER A 619 16.40 -11.94 16.22
C SER A 619 15.73 -11.10 15.16
N ILE A 620 15.87 -9.84 15.47
CA ILE A 620 15.42 -8.68 14.79
C ILE A 620 16.70 -8.21 14.06
N GLY A 621 16.62 -7.97 12.75
CA GLY A 621 17.69 -7.28 12.01
C GLY A 621 18.05 -7.81 10.64
N LYS A 622 19.28 -7.54 10.20
CA LYS A 622 19.93 -8.42 9.20
C LYS A 622 19.88 -9.89 9.65
N ALA A 623 19.84 -10.15 10.95
CA ALA A 623 19.54 -11.46 11.53
C ALA A 623 18.10 -11.97 11.24
N ALA A 624 17.09 -11.09 11.21
CA ALA A 624 15.71 -11.48 10.88
C ALA A 624 15.52 -11.85 9.40
N GLU A 625 16.45 -11.48 8.51
CA GLU A 625 16.45 -11.91 7.11
C GLU A 625 16.25 -13.42 7.01
N GLN A 626 16.97 -14.17 7.86
CA GLN A 626 16.90 -15.62 7.91
C GLN A 626 15.48 -16.12 8.15
N TRP A 627 14.76 -15.62 9.16
CA TRP A 627 13.39 -16.08 9.43
C TRP A 627 12.36 -15.46 8.48
N GLN A 628 12.53 -14.21 8.04
CA GLN A 628 11.61 -13.56 7.10
C GLN A 628 11.65 -14.23 5.72
N THR A 629 12.84 -14.64 5.26
CA THR A 629 12.99 -15.46 4.04
C THR A 629 12.42 -16.86 4.24
N GLN A 630 12.61 -17.52 5.39
CA GLN A 630 11.99 -18.82 5.65
C GLN A 630 10.46 -18.76 5.74
N PHE A 631 9.88 -17.74 6.37
CA PHE A 631 8.43 -17.53 6.44
C PHE A 631 7.82 -17.24 5.06
N SER A 632 8.50 -16.40 4.26
CA SER A 632 8.11 -16.13 2.87
C SER A 632 8.19 -17.41 2.03
N LEU A 633 9.30 -18.15 2.13
CA LEU A 633 9.50 -19.45 1.45
C LEU A 633 8.44 -20.48 1.85
N MET A 634 8.06 -20.61 3.12
CA MET A 634 6.98 -21.52 3.54
C MET A 634 5.62 -21.12 2.93
N THR A 635 5.34 -19.82 2.84
CA THR A 635 4.13 -19.32 2.15
C THR A 635 4.17 -19.64 0.65
N ASP A 636 5.32 -19.44 0.01
CA ASP A 636 5.48 -19.64 -1.44
C ASP A 636 5.46 -21.14 -1.81
N LEU A 637 6.04 -22.00 -0.96
CA LEU A 637 5.95 -23.46 -1.05
C LEU A 637 4.51 -23.95 -0.91
N TRP A 638 3.77 -23.51 0.13
CA TRP A 638 2.36 -23.85 0.30
C TRP A 638 1.52 -23.45 -0.92
N PHE A 639 1.71 -22.22 -1.44
CA PHE A 639 0.98 -21.79 -2.63
C PHE A 639 1.28 -22.64 -3.85
N ARG A 640 2.57 -22.96 -4.09
CA ARG A 640 3.02 -23.80 -5.21
C ARG A 640 2.53 -25.25 -5.11
N ASP A 641 2.49 -25.83 -3.91
CA ASP A 641 2.27 -27.26 -3.71
C ASP A 641 0.80 -27.61 -3.44
N GLU A 642 0.04 -26.75 -2.77
CA GLU A 642 -1.39 -26.99 -2.46
C GLU A 642 -2.34 -26.23 -3.41
N VAL A 643 -2.08 -24.94 -3.68
CA VAL A 643 -3.05 -24.04 -4.33
C VAL A 643 -2.90 -24.02 -5.84
N MET A 644 -1.67 -23.92 -6.36
CA MET A 644 -1.39 -23.92 -7.81
C MET A 644 -1.93 -25.15 -8.56
N PRO A 645 -1.88 -26.39 -8.02
CA PRO A 645 -2.52 -27.55 -8.66
C PRO A 645 -4.05 -27.47 -8.73
N VAL A 646 -4.71 -26.64 -7.91
CA VAL A 646 -6.14 -26.33 -8.02
C VAL A 646 -6.38 -25.27 -9.10
N LEU A 647 -5.54 -24.24 -9.17
CA LEU A 647 -5.62 -23.19 -10.20
C LEU A 647 -5.39 -23.74 -11.61
N ARG A 648 -4.43 -24.66 -11.80
CA ARG A 648 -4.25 -25.39 -13.08
C ARG A 648 -5.51 -26.17 -13.48
N LYS A 649 -6.16 -26.85 -12.53
CA LYS A 649 -7.44 -27.55 -12.79
C LYS A 649 -8.58 -26.60 -13.13
N LEU A 650 -8.58 -25.38 -12.58
CA LEU A 650 -9.54 -24.33 -12.95
C LEU A 650 -9.25 -23.80 -14.38
N LYS A 651 -7.97 -23.53 -14.70
CA LYS A 651 -7.47 -23.16 -16.03
C LYS A 651 -7.91 -24.16 -17.11
N HIS A 652 -7.61 -25.45 -16.94
CA HIS A 652 -8.03 -26.51 -17.88
C HIS A 652 -9.56 -26.70 -18.01
N ARG A 653 -10.36 -26.23 -17.05
CA ARG A 653 -11.83 -26.26 -17.14
C ARG A 653 -12.39 -25.03 -17.84
N SER A 654 -11.78 -23.87 -17.65
CA SER A 654 -12.32 -22.60 -18.12
C SER A 654 -11.82 -22.17 -19.49
N VAL A 655 -10.58 -22.50 -19.84
CA VAL A 655 -9.90 -22.08 -21.07
C VAL A 655 -10.17 -23.08 -22.20
N ARG A 656 -10.24 -22.61 -23.45
CA ARG A 656 -10.39 -23.49 -24.63
C ARG A 656 -9.10 -24.27 -24.89
N LEU A 657 -9.24 -25.55 -25.27
CA LEU A 657 -8.12 -26.50 -25.39
C LEU A 657 -6.90 -25.97 -26.17
N HIS A 658 -7.09 -25.32 -27.31
CA HIS A 658 -5.98 -24.79 -28.14
C HIS A 658 -5.13 -23.67 -27.49
N HIS A 659 -5.57 -23.08 -26.37
CA HIS A 659 -4.77 -22.13 -25.57
C HIS A 659 -4.10 -22.80 -24.36
N LEU A 660 -4.10 -24.14 -24.30
CA LEU A 660 -3.50 -24.94 -23.23
C LEU A 660 -2.38 -25.86 -23.75
N GLU A 661 -2.12 -25.88 -25.06
CA GLU A 661 -1.25 -26.87 -25.71
C GLU A 661 0.26 -26.58 -25.58
N ASP A 662 0.65 -25.43 -25.03
CA ASP A 662 2.05 -25.07 -24.68
C ASP A 662 2.46 -25.47 -23.24
N VAL A 663 1.60 -26.16 -22.48
CA VAL A 663 1.92 -26.68 -21.14
C VAL A 663 2.12 -28.19 -21.21
N GLU A 664 3.39 -28.64 -21.23
CA GLU A 664 3.73 -30.07 -21.10
C GLU A 664 3.18 -30.64 -19.76
N VAL A 665 2.66 -31.87 -19.83
CA VAL A 665 1.82 -32.54 -18.80
C VAL A 665 2.61 -33.47 -17.88
#